data_AF-A0A7S4VV29-F1
#
_entry.id   AF-A0A7S4VV29-F1
#
_cell.length_a   1.000
_cell.length_b   1.000
_cell.length_c   1.000
_cell.angle_alpha   90.00
_cell.angle_beta   90.00
_cell.angle_gamma   90.00
#
_symmetry.space_group_name_H-M   'P 1'
#
loop_
_entity.id
_entity.type
_entity.pdbx_description
1 polymer ?
#
loop_
_entity_poly.entity_id
_entity_poly.type
_entity_poly.pdbx_seq_one_letter_code
_entity_poly.pdbx_strand_id
1 'polypeptide(L)'
;MPPYPFRYTIDLPDGTKSPPLRMNGDARYHWEETEDGFTVIDDPDGSGYLMIAERDETTGKLCSSGIKVGEGDPQKRGIQKHINPTSEAVRAECGAFCEADEYGNPPASTMGNGSRRHRNMRQLSLEEQNNRRDLIATANKLKNLVILIRFSDHQDRNLPSESQYDELFNGSGPSASAPTGSVNDVYLQSSHGSLAIESTVYPWITLSKPEIYYADGRNGFTGKFFEAIHEALDVIDNDPTINIADFNTDYDKGDRFIDAITFLHSGYGAEFSSNDCYRRRSTDRIWSHKWAMHFGPGQWKSQDGKVKVYNYHVSPGLWGTCRSEIGRIGVIAHEMGHFLGVPDLYDGTPSGGKGIGSWGLMSNSWGFDGSQKYPPIMSAWSKVKLGWVEPKVITRSGQYAIQASYEQPDVYKVEAGYPDGEYLLIENRQAGGFDFKVPSGGLAIWHIDESADNNSGYPGQSEWPLNGRHYAVSLVQADGRYDLERGRGSGDAGDLFRDGGISLLGPSEGDVLAGPFPNTDSYQGGNIQRTGNQIFDISPSSNIMTFSFTSPLLSTDAQTDFPTNAPTPRPSPLSSETPSSTPSSIPSSGPSHLPSEVPSSVPTSMPSFGPTSLPSIPAPSLSPSTSVELQRSNDMITVLTQLSGHDSIADMTSPQRKALEWMLHHDGLQLNAASPNFVQRYSISTFYFATTNSAQDHWDKCGADALQSSCPFESLRFLSSNNECNWFGITCNANNEITRINMKENGLTGSSVPKELASLSSLEVLHLSKNDLSSTIPSEFGLLTNLKYLYLNNNNFIGTIPTSLGNLHSLTLFAVGNNKMNGTIPGELFHPTLKYLDMDDNDFHGTLPSEMFTSSINLMNIDMGGNRFEGTIPAGFGNLDKLKLLRMNSNNFIGKMPQELFLPPSLHTLNCSNNNLNESLPDELYGATSLRVLNLASNNFSGTISNKIGDLKYLQELKLQSNQLEGTIPSTIGLLSRLRSMDIKFNSLNGSMPDNVCHLKGSSSSFLELSSDCGGFLPLVACDCCSTC
;
A
#
# COMPACT_ATOMS: atom_id res chain seq x y z
N MET A 1 24.20 -0.89 8.25
CA MET A 1 25.44 -1.51 7.70
C MET A 1 26.12 -2.29 8.82
N PRO A 2 26.96 -3.31 8.54
CA PRO A 2 27.95 -3.80 9.50
C PRO A 2 29.06 -2.74 9.72
N PRO A 3 29.82 -2.79 10.83
CA PRO A 3 30.81 -1.76 11.18
C PRO A 3 32.15 -1.88 10.42
N TYR A 4 33.01 -0.86 10.59
CA TYR A 4 34.31 -0.60 9.96
C TYR A 4 34.28 0.01 8.55
N PRO A 5 34.17 1.36 8.44
CA PRO A 5 34.45 2.09 7.21
C PRO A 5 35.95 2.26 6.96
N PHE A 6 36.31 2.64 5.72
CA PHE A 6 37.68 2.99 5.35
C PHE A 6 38.10 4.33 5.93
N ARG A 7 39.41 4.51 6.14
CA ARG A 7 40.04 5.76 6.58
C ARG A 7 40.17 6.72 5.40
N TYR A 8 39.99 8.02 5.64
CA TYR A 8 40.21 9.06 4.63
C TYR A 8 40.82 10.32 5.24
N THR A 9 41.15 11.29 4.39
CA THR A 9 41.65 12.63 4.73
C THR A 9 40.96 13.62 3.83
N ILE A 10 40.46 14.74 4.36
CA ILE A 10 39.94 15.83 3.53
C ILE A 10 41.06 16.81 3.14
N ASP A 11 40.85 17.56 2.06
CA ASP A 11 41.67 18.72 1.71
C ASP A 11 41.09 19.97 2.39
N LEU A 12 41.92 20.71 3.12
CA LEU A 12 41.54 21.88 3.92
C LEU A 12 41.65 23.18 3.09
N PRO A 13 41.04 24.30 3.52
CA PRO A 13 40.96 25.55 2.74
C PRO A 13 42.30 26.23 2.44
N ASP A 14 43.37 25.87 3.16
CA ASP A 14 44.75 26.31 2.89
C ASP A 14 45.53 25.41 1.91
N GLY A 15 44.91 24.32 1.43
CA GLY A 15 45.53 23.32 0.57
C GLY A 15 46.33 22.25 1.32
N THR A 16 46.26 22.21 2.65
CA THR A 16 46.79 21.09 3.46
C THR A 16 45.78 19.94 3.51
N LYS A 17 46.18 18.79 4.09
CA LYS A 17 45.28 17.64 4.33
C LYS A 17 45.03 17.45 5.81
N SER A 18 43.81 17.06 6.16
CA SER A 18 43.47 16.67 7.53
C SER A 18 44.32 15.47 8.00
N PRO A 19 44.51 15.29 9.33
CA PRO A 19 44.81 13.99 9.90
C PRO A 19 43.83 12.91 9.42
N PRO A 20 44.20 11.61 9.46
CA PRO A 20 43.30 10.53 9.09
C PRO A 20 42.03 10.51 9.96
N LEU A 21 40.88 10.54 9.29
CA LEU A 21 39.56 10.50 9.88
C LEU A 21 38.92 9.13 9.68
N ARG A 22 37.94 8.83 10.53
CA ARG A 22 37.06 7.66 10.45
C ARG A 22 35.63 8.09 10.74
N MET A 23 34.66 7.52 10.04
CA MET A 23 33.26 7.62 10.46
C MET A 23 32.98 6.58 11.55
N ASN A 24 32.17 6.94 12.55
CA ASN A 24 31.60 6.04 13.53
C ASN A 24 30.08 6.26 13.59
N GLY A 25 29.31 5.21 13.90
CA GLY A 25 27.84 5.27 13.98
C GLY A 25 27.10 4.18 13.19
N ASP A 26 25.82 4.42 12.91
CA ASP A 26 24.92 3.52 12.17
C ASP A 26 24.35 4.20 10.90
N ALA A 27 23.33 3.58 10.27
CA ALA A 27 22.71 4.10 9.04
C ALA A 27 21.74 5.28 9.26
N ARG A 28 21.55 5.75 10.50
CA ARG A 28 20.69 6.87 10.88
C ARG A 28 21.43 7.99 11.58
N TYR A 29 22.51 7.68 12.30
CA TYR A 29 23.42 8.69 12.87
C TYR A 29 24.87 8.24 12.76
N HIS A 30 25.69 9.07 12.11
CA HIS A 30 27.13 8.92 12.05
C HIS A 30 27.84 10.25 12.34
N TRP A 31 29.05 10.17 12.89
CA TRP A 31 29.93 11.29 13.15
C TRP A 31 31.34 10.95 12.69
N GLU A 32 32.14 11.97 12.39
CA GLU A 32 33.55 11.82 12.09
C GLU A 32 34.38 11.87 13.38
N GLU A 33 35.45 11.07 13.44
CA GLU A 33 36.44 11.11 14.52
C GLU A 33 37.86 11.16 13.95
N THR A 34 38.77 11.79 14.70
CA THR A 34 40.22 11.58 14.54
C THR A 34 40.58 10.13 14.81
N GLU A 35 41.70 9.65 14.25
CA GLU A 35 42.19 8.29 14.53
C GLU A 35 42.36 7.99 16.04
N ASP A 36 42.70 9.01 16.84
CA ASP A 36 42.85 8.89 18.29
C ASP A 36 41.53 9.07 19.09
N GLY A 37 40.41 9.38 18.44
CA GLY A 37 39.06 9.24 19.01
C GLY A 37 38.34 10.53 19.44
N PHE A 38 38.77 11.70 19.00
CA PHE A 38 37.99 12.93 19.20
C PHE A 38 36.96 13.11 18.08
N THR A 39 35.69 13.33 18.45
CA THR A 39 34.64 13.72 17.51
C THR A 39 34.96 15.06 16.86
N VAL A 40 34.73 15.18 15.56
CA VAL A 40 34.96 16.42 14.79
C VAL A 40 33.66 16.92 14.16
N ILE A 41 33.60 18.23 13.92
CA ILE A 41 32.50 18.95 13.25
C ILE A 41 33.09 20.06 12.37
N ASP A 42 32.31 20.59 11.43
CA ASP A 42 32.69 21.78 10.66
C ASP A 42 32.81 23.04 11.54
N ASP A 43 33.64 24.00 11.12
CA ASP A 43 33.77 25.29 11.80
C ASP A 43 32.47 26.11 11.69
N PRO A 44 31.83 26.53 12.80
CA PRO A 44 30.50 27.17 12.78
C PRO A 44 30.41 28.53 12.07
N ASP A 45 31.53 29.12 11.66
CA ASP A 45 31.58 30.34 10.86
C ASP A 45 31.54 30.07 9.33
N GLY A 46 31.63 28.80 8.91
CA GLY A 46 31.68 28.40 7.50
C GLY A 46 33.06 28.53 6.87
N SER A 47 34.15 28.64 7.64
CA SER A 47 35.52 28.78 7.13
C SER A 47 36.02 27.58 6.32
N GLY A 48 35.38 26.41 6.47
CA GLY A 48 35.74 25.15 5.79
C GLY A 48 36.82 24.33 6.49
N TYR A 49 37.26 24.72 7.69
CA TYR A 49 38.11 23.88 8.54
C TYR A 49 37.26 22.91 9.38
N LEU A 50 37.85 21.78 9.77
CA LEU A 50 37.28 20.91 10.80
C LEU A 50 37.75 21.32 12.19
N MET A 51 36.83 21.23 13.15
CA MET A 51 37.01 21.58 14.56
C MET A 51 36.77 20.36 15.44
N ILE A 52 37.53 20.25 16.53
CA ILE A 52 37.29 19.26 17.58
C ILE A 52 36.01 19.67 18.32
N ALA A 53 35.08 18.74 18.51
CA ALA A 53 33.84 18.99 19.22
C ALA A 53 34.01 18.96 20.75
N GLU A 54 33.13 19.67 21.45
CA GLU A 54 32.74 19.47 22.85
C GLU A 54 31.21 19.25 22.91
N ARG A 55 30.68 18.60 23.94
CA ARG A 55 29.22 18.49 24.16
C ARG A 55 28.75 19.58 25.12
N ASP A 56 27.72 20.32 24.74
CA ASP A 56 26.96 21.14 25.67
C ASP A 56 26.07 20.22 26.52
N GLU A 57 26.42 20.03 27.79
CA GLU A 57 25.67 19.21 28.74
C GLU A 57 24.28 19.79 29.08
N THR A 58 23.96 21.02 28.65
CA THR A 58 22.67 21.69 28.87
C THR A 58 21.67 21.42 27.75
N THR A 59 22.09 21.50 26.48
CA THR A 59 21.24 21.22 25.30
C THR A 59 21.44 19.83 24.72
N GLY A 60 22.50 19.12 25.12
CA GLY A 60 22.89 17.82 24.59
C GLY A 60 23.52 17.87 23.20
N LYS A 61 23.79 19.05 22.62
CA LYS A 61 24.37 19.20 21.27
C LYS A 61 25.89 19.11 21.27
N LEU A 62 26.46 18.83 20.09
CA LEU A 62 27.89 19.06 19.83
C LEU A 62 28.11 20.51 19.42
N CYS A 63 29.17 21.11 19.95
CA CYS A 63 29.59 22.49 19.72
C CYS A 63 31.11 22.55 19.46
N SER A 64 31.61 23.60 18.80
CA SER A 64 33.04 23.72 18.52
C SER A 64 33.82 24.06 19.79
N SER A 65 34.87 23.30 20.07
CA SER A 65 35.83 23.61 21.15
C SER A 65 36.70 24.84 20.86
N GLY A 66 36.72 25.32 19.61
CA GLY A 66 37.70 26.30 19.12
C GLY A 66 39.10 25.72 18.86
N ILE A 67 39.27 24.40 18.86
CA ILE A 67 40.52 23.73 18.46
C ILE A 67 40.34 23.14 17.05
N LYS A 68 41.23 23.49 16.13
CA LYS A 68 41.25 22.94 14.76
C LYS A 68 41.80 21.51 14.73
N VAL A 69 41.25 20.68 13.85
CA VAL A 69 41.69 19.28 13.69
C VAL A 69 43.07 19.24 13.04
N GLY A 70 44.09 18.99 13.87
CA GLY A 70 45.51 19.01 13.48
C GLY A 70 46.32 20.13 14.16
N GLU A 71 45.67 21.14 14.74
CA GLU A 71 46.35 22.26 15.41
C GLU A 71 45.93 22.36 16.90
N GLY A 72 46.83 21.97 17.79
CA GLY A 72 46.63 22.06 19.24
C GLY A 72 46.54 20.70 19.94
N ASP A 73 46.15 20.72 21.22
CA ASP A 73 46.11 19.53 22.09
C ASP A 73 44.79 19.49 22.87
N PRO A 74 43.77 18.76 22.37
CA PRO A 74 42.48 18.60 23.04
C PRO A 74 42.58 17.90 24.40
N GLN A 75 43.57 17.01 24.57
CA GLN A 75 43.82 16.26 25.80
C GLN A 75 44.23 17.20 26.94
N LYS A 76 45.09 18.20 26.67
CA LYS A 76 45.45 19.25 27.66
C LYS A 76 44.28 20.15 28.05
N ARG A 77 43.24 20.25 27.23
CA ARG A 77 41.99 20.99 27.55
C ARG A 77 40.91 20.14 28.22
N GLY A 78 41.15 18.85 28.44
CA GLY A 78 40.20 17.95 29.12
C GLY A 78 39.00 17.54 28.26
N ILE A 79 39.07 17.71 26.94
CA ILE A 79 38.00 17.34 26.01
C ILE A 79 37.81 15.81 26.05
N GLN A 80 36.54 15.37 26.07
CA GLN A 80 36.20 13.95 26.10
C GLN A 80 36.26 13.34 24.70
N LYS A 81 36.59 12.04 24.64
CA LYS A 81 36.62 11.24 23.41
C LYS A 81 35.30 10.50 23.21
N HIS A 82 34.97 10.18 21.96
CA HIS A 82 33.72 9.48 21.58
C HIS A 82 32.47 10.20 22.12
N ILE A 83 32.44 11.52 21.99
CA ILE A 83 31.30 12.33 22.41
C ILE A 83 30.24 12.35 21.32
N ASN A 84 29.03 11.98 21.72
CA ASN A 84 27.85 11.99 20.87
C ASN A 84 26.84 12.99 21.46
N PRO A 85 26.00 13.62 20.62
CA PRO A 85 24.86 14.39 21.09
C PRO A 85 23.81 13.48 21.75
N THR A 86 22.94 14.05 22.57
CA THR A 86 21.89 13.28 23.25
C THR A 86 20.75 12.89 22.30
N SER A 87 20.02 11.84 22.67
CA SER A 87 18.83 11.36 21.97
C SER A 87 17.75 12.43 21.81
N GLU A 88 17.72 13.41 22.71
CA GLU A 88 16.81 14.56 22.71
C GLU A 88 17.31 15.65 21.75
N ALA A 89 18.60 15.96 21.77
CA ALA A 89 19.22 16.93 20.86
C ALA A 89 19.07 16.52 19.39
N VAL A 90 19.35 15.25 19.08
CA VAL A 90 19.18 14.68 17.73
C VAL A 90 17.71 14.75 17.29
N ARG A 91 16.75 14.45 18.17
CA ARG A 91 15.31 14.59 17.88
C ARG A 91 14.88 16.05 17.66
N ALA A 92 15.50 17.01 18.36
CA ALA A 92 15.22 18.43 18.19
C ALA A 92 15.70 18.99 16.84
N GLU A 93 16.79 18.45 16.26
CA GLU A 93 17.31 18.87 14.95
C GLU A 93 16.65 18.12 13.79
N CYS A 94 16.41 16.81 13.92
CA CYS A 94 15.75 16.02 12.87
C CYS A 94 14.31 16.48 12.56
N GLY A 95 13.66 17.19 13.47
CA GLY A 95 12.29 17.68 13.32
C GLY A 95 12.06 18.80 12.29
N ALA A 96 13.09 19.27 11.58
CA ALA A 96 12.99 20.39 10.64
C ALA A 96 13.49 20.14 9.20
N PHE A 97 14.40 19.19 8.95
CA PHE A 97 15.03 19.02 7.62
C PHE A 97 15.27 17.56 7.15
N CYS A 98 15.06 16.54 8.00
CA CYS A 98 15.53 15.18 7.71
C CYS A 98 14.56 14.29 6.91
N GLU A 99 14.00 14.79 5.80
CA GLU A 99 13.34 13.95 4.78
C GLU A 99 13.78 14.24 3.33
N ALA A 100 14.90 14.93 3.16
CA ALA A 100 15.67 14.97 1.92
C ALA A 100 17.15 14.69 2.21
N ASP A 101 17.83 13.98 1.30
CA ASP A 101 19.28 14.00 1.19
C ASP A 101 19.79 15.34 0.59
N GLU A 102 21.11 15.48 0.42
CA GLU A 102 21.74 16.67 -0.20
C GLU A 102 21.38 16.88 -1.69
N TYR A 103 20.50 16.02 -2.26
CA TYR A 103 20.05 16.01 -3.65
C TYR A 103 18.53 16.17 -3.80
N GLY A 104 17.78 16.24 -2.68
CA GLY A 104 16.32 16.39 -2.70
C GLY A 104 15.54 15.08 -2.86
N ASN A 105 16.14 13.94 -2.52
CA ASN A 105 15.50 12.63 -2.53
C ASN A 105 15.17 12.13 -1.11
N PRO A 106 14.00 11.50 -0.88
CA PRO A 106 13.63 10.99 0.43
C PRO A 106 14.40 9.72 0.83
N PRO A 107 14.82 9.56 2.10
CA PRO A 107 15.64 8.43 2.54
C PRO A 107 14.91 7.08 2.47
N ALA A 108 15.66 6.04 2.11
CA ALA A 108 15.17 4.72 1.72
C ALA A 108 14.73 3.80 2.88
N SER A 109 14.03 4.33 3.90
CA SER A 109 13.46 3.57 5.03
C SER A 109 11.92 3.70 5.16
N THR A 110 11.25 4.37 4.21
CA THR A 110 9.79 4.62 4.23
C THR A 110 9.02 3.62 3.36
N MET A 111 9.22 2.32 3.61
CA MET A 111 8.47 1.22 2.99
C MET A 111 8.13 0.15 4.04
N GLY A 112 7.15 0.48 4.89
CA GLY A 112 6.31 -0.50 5.56
C GLY A 112 5.10 -0.83 4.67
N ASN A 113 4.55 -2.03 4.83
CA ASN A 113 3.51 -2.63 3.97
C ASN A 113 2.30 -1.73 3.67
N GLY A 114 1.69 -1.91 2.49
CA GLY A 114 0.24 -1.78 2.33
C GLY A 114 -0.30 -0.78 1.31
N SER A 115 0.42 0.29 0.94
CA SER A 115 -0.09 1.32 0.03
C SER A 115 0.67 1.39 -1.30
N ARG A 116 -0.09 1.46 -2.41
CA ARG A 116 0.44 1.30 -3.78
C ARG A 116 1.14 2.56 -4.28
N ARG A 117 2.46 2.65 -4.07
CA ARG A 117 3.34 3.59 -4.81
C ARG A 117 3.47 3.21 -6.28
N HIS A 118 2.44 3.48 -7.06
CA HIS A 118 2.55 3.48 -8.52
C HIS A 118 3.37 4.68 -8.97
N ARG A 119 4.67 4.46 -9.22
CA ARG A 119 5.43 5.29 -10.17
C ARG A 119 4.60 5.44 -11.44
N ASN A 120 4.58 6.63 -12.04
CA ASN A 120 3.88 6.92 -13.30
C ASN A 120 4.39 6.02 -14.45
N MET A 121 3.75 4.86 -14.58
CA MET A 121 4.02 3.79 -15.53
C MET A 121 2.65 3.19 -15.86
N ARG A 122 2.26 3.14 -17.14
CA ARG A 122 0.97 2.58 -17.54
C ARG A 122 0.84 1.15 -17.01
N GLN A 123 -0.08 0.90 -16.08
CA GLN A 123 -0.55 -0.47 -15.86
C GLN A 123 -1.41 -0.89 -17.06
N LEU A 124 -1.55 -2.20 -17.29
CA LEU A 124 -2.75 -2.69 -17.98
C LEU A 124 -3.97 -2.14 -17.24
N SER A 125 -4.99 -1.66 -17.96
CA SER A 125 -6.26 -1.26 -17.34
C SER A 125 -6.87 -2.42 -16.55
N LEU A 126 -7.82 -2.16 -15.65
CA LEU A 126 -8.49 -3.24 -14.92
C LEU A 126 -9.18 -4.23 -15.87
N GLU A 127 -9.71 -3.72 -16.99
CA GLU A 127 -10.25 -4.49 -18.12
C GLU A 127 -9.16 -5.33 -18.83
N GLU A 128 -8.01 -4.73 -19.19
CA GLU A 128 -6.88 -5.48 -19.79
C GLU A 128 -6.33 -6.56 -18.84
N GLN A 129 -6.33 -6.32 -17.53
CA GLN A 129 -5.93 -7.31 -16.51
C GLN A 129 -6.97 -8.42 -16.32
N ASN A 130 -8.26 -8.09 -16.33
CA ASN A 130 -9.34 -9.07 -16.19
C ASN A 130 -9.42 -9.95 -17.43
N ASN A 131 -9.46 -9.36 -18.63
CA ASN A 131 -9.41 -10.10 -19.90
C ASN A 131 -8.27 -11.13 -19.90
N ARG A 132 -7.07 -10.77 -19.44
CA ARG A 132 -5.93 -11.70 -19.36
C ARG A 132 -6.09 -12.81 -18.32
N ARG A 133 -6.78 -12.58 -17.21
CA ARG A 133 -7.14 -13.62 -16.23
C ARG A 133 -8.17 -14.58 -16.83
N ASP A 134 -9.22 -14.05 -17.44
CA ASP A 134 -10.31 -14.81 -18.03
C ASP A 134 -9.79 -15.70 -19.17
N LEU A 135 -8.84 -15.18 -19.98
CA LEU A 135 -8.12 -15.91 -21.01
C LEU A 135 -7.29 -17.09 -20.47
N ILE A 136 -6.63 -16.92 -19.31
CA ILE A 136 -5.84 -17.97 -18.65
C ILE A 136 -6.74 -18.98 -17.95
N ALA A 137 -7.79 -18.54 -17.25
CA ALA A 137 -8.72 -19.40 -16.51
C ALA A 137 -9.57 -20.29 -17.44
N THR A 138 -9.90 -19.80 -18.64
CA THR A 138 -10.63 -20.56 -19.67
C THR A 138 -9.72 -21.37 -20.61
N ALA A 139 -8.40 -21.37 -20.41
CA ALA A 139 -7.49 -22.20 -21.17
C ALA A 139 -7.43 -23.62 -20.59
N ASN A 140 -7.81 -24.64 -21.37
CA ASN A 140 -7.71 -26.05 -20.93
C ASN A 140 -6.28 -26.49 -20.54
N LYS A 141 -5.27 -25.70 -20.94
CA LYS A 141 -3.84 -25.90 -20.67
C LYS A 141 -3.18 -24.55 -20.47
N LEU A 142 -2.49 -24.38 -19.35
CA LEU A 142 -1.59 -23.25 -19.11
C LEU A 142 -0.14 -23.74 -19.29
N LYS A 143 0.58 -23.18 -20.26
CA LYS A 143 2.02 -23.43 -20.38
C LYS A 143 2.79 -22.57 -19.39
N ASN A 144 3.70 -23.18 -18.66
CA ASN A 144 4.51 -22.52 -17.65
C ASN A 144 6.01 -22.71 -17.94
N LEU A 145 6.78 -21.62 -17.98
CA LEU A 145 8.23 -21.68 -18.09
C LEU A 145 8.86 -21.64 -16.69
N VAL A 146 9.46 -22.75 -16.24
CA VAL A 146 10.11 -22.84 -14.93
C VAL A 146 11.61 -22.67 -15.09
N ILE A 147 12.16 -21.62 -14.49
CA ILE A 147 13.57 -21.21 -14.65
C ILE A 147 14.29 -21.36 -13.31
N LEU A 148 15.32 -22.20 -13.29
CA LEU A 148 16.14 -22.44 -12.12
C LEU A 148 17.29 -21.41 -12.07
N ILE A 149 17.31 -20.52 -11.07
CA ILE A 149 18.31 -19.41 -10.99
C ILE A 149 19.30 -19.57 -9.83
N ARG A 150 20.59 -19.64 -10.17
CA ARG A 150 21.71 -19.85 -9.26
C ARG A 150 22.46 -18.54 -9.04
N PHE A 151 22.59 -18.10 -7.79
CA PHE A 151 23.33 -16.87 -7.48
C PHE A 151 24.84 -17.09 -7.56
N SER A 152 25.61 -16.03 -7.85
CA SER A 152 27.04 -16.14 -8.14
C SER A 152 27.87 -16.71 -6.98
N ASP A 153 27.40 -16.56 -5.74
CA ASP A 153 28.02 -17.09 -4.51
C ASP A 153 27.52 -18.49 -4.11
N HIS A 154 26.64 -19.12 -4.90
CA HIS A 154 26.11 -20.46 -4.65
C HIS A 154 26.72 -21.55 -5.55
N GLN A 155 27.87 -21.29 -6.19
CA GLN A 155 28.53 -22.21 -7.13
C GLN A 155 28.94 -23.56 -6.51
N ASP A 156 29.23 -23.59 -5.21
CA ASP A 156 29.55 -24.82 -4.45
C ASP A 156 28.33 -25.41 -3.71
N ARG A 157 27.16 -24.77 -3.78
CA ARG A 157 25.94 -25.26 -3.10
C ARG A 157 25.38 -26.47 -3.85
N ASN A 158 25.12 -27.56 -3.12
CA ASN A 158 24.41 -28.73 -3.65
C ASN A 158 22.93 -28.37 -3.88
N LEU A 159 22.43 -28.56 -5.10
CA LEU A 159 21.07 -28.20 -5.52
C LEU A 159 20.37 -29.45 -6.11
N PRO A 160 19.03 -29.57 -5.99
CA PRO A 160 18.27 -30.61 -6.69
C PRO A 160 18.49 -30.54 -8.21
N SER A 161 18.45 -31.69 -8.88
CA SER A 161 18.56 -31.74 -10.34
C SER A 161 17.29 -31.23 -11.01
N GLU A 162 17.44 -30.78 -12.25
CA GLU A 162 16.36 -30.43 -13.19
C GLU A 162 15.24 -31.49 -13.20
N SER A 163 15.61 -32.78 -13.28
CA SER A 163 14.65 -33.90 -13.24
C SER A 163 13.84 -34.03 -11.95
N GLN A 164 14.32 -33.50 -10.81
CA GLN A 164 13.55 -33.47 -9.57
C GLN A 164 12.54 -32.31 -9.55
N TYR A 165 12.84 -31.22 -10.25
CA TYR A 165 11.87 -30.16 -10.48
C TYR A 165 10.85 -30.57 -11.55
N ASP A 166 11.26 -31.26 -12.61
CA ASP A 166 10.32 -31.86 -13.58
C ASP A 166 9.36 -32.83 -12.89
N GLU A 167 9.86 -33.71 -12.01
CA GLU A 167 9.03 -34.58 -11.16
C GLU A 167 8.09 -33.77 -10.21
N LEU A 168 8.52 -32.59 -9.75
CA LEU A 168 7.73 -31.70 -8.88
C LEU A 168 6.63 -30.92 -9.61
N PHE A 169 6.85 -30.52 -10.86
CA PHE A 169 5.86 -29.76 -11.65
C PHE A 169 4.97 -30.65 -12.52
N ASN A 170 5.55 -31.65 -13.18
CA ASN A 170 4.92 -32.44 -14.25
C ASN A 170 4.70 -33.92 -13.89
N GLY A 171 5.21 -34.39 -12.73
CA GLY A 171 4.98 -35.76 -12.26
C GLY A 171 3.48 -36.10 -12.14
N SER A 172 3.16 -37.40 -12.07
CA SER A 172 1.77 -37.85 -11.89
C SER A 172 1.66 -38.76 -10.67
N GLY A 173 0.99 -38.26 -9.64
CA GLY A 173 0.83 -38.89 -8.35
C GLY A 173 2.07 -38.77 -7.44
N PRO A 174 1.96 -39.28 -6.19
CA PRO A 174 3.02 -39.18 -5.18
C PRO A 174 4.39 -39.69 -5.65
N SER A 175 5.40 -38.81 -5.51
CA SER A 175 6.78 -39.06 -5.94
C SER A 175 7.79 -38.78 -4.83
N ALA A 176 9.09 -38.97 -5.10
CA ALA A 176 10.14 -38.68 -4.13
C ALA A 176 10.31 -37.17 -3.89
N SER A 177 10.21 -36.37 -4.95
CA SER A 177 10.31 -34.91 -4.89
C SER A 177 8.99 -34.26 -4.46
N ALA A 178 7.84 -34.87 -4.81
CA ALA A 178 6.50 -34.37 -4.52
C ALA A 178 5.60 -35.47 -3.90
N PRO A 179 5.66 -35.70 -2.57
CA PRO A 179 4.99 -36.84 -1.90
C PRO A 179 3.45 -36.85 -1.90
N THR A 180 2.81 -35.92 -2.59
CA THR A 180 1.36 -35.81 -2.81
C THR A 180 0.93 -36.07 -4.25
N GLY A 181 1.82 -35.83 -5.21
CA GLY A 181 1.46 -35.40 -6.56
C GLY A 181 2.18 -34.09 -6.89
N SER A 182 2.27 -33.76 -8.16
CA SER A 182 2.96 -32.58 -8.69
C SER A 182 2.12 -31.29 -8.59
N VAL A 183 2.72 -30.15 -8.95
CA VAL A 183 1.98 -28.89 -9.13
C VAL A 183 0.83 -29.08 -10.12
N ASN A 184 1.06 -29.79 -11.23
CA ASN A 184 0.00 -30.14 -12.18
C ASN A 184 -1.10 -31.00 -11.55
N ASP A 185 -0.79 -31.98 -10.69
CA ASP A 185 -1.82 -32.79 -10.01
C ASP A 185 -2.72 -31.96 -9.07
N VAL A 186 -2.17 -30.96 -8.36
CA VAL A 186 -2.96 -30.01 -7.52
C VAL A 186 -4.02 -29.30 -8.35
N TYR A 187 -3.62 -28.83 -9.53
CA TYR A 187 -4.48 -28.05 -10.43
C TYR A 187 -5.45 -28.94 -11.21
N LEU A 188 -5.04 -30.13 -11.65
CA LEU A 188 -5.92 -31.13 -12.25
C LEU A 188 -7.02 -31.57 -11.27
N GLN A 189 -6.70 -31.82 -9.99
CA GLN A 189 -7.73 -32.15 -9.00
C GLN A 189 -8.62 -30.95 -8.66
N SER A 190 -8.03 -29.77 -8.41
CA SER A 190 -8.80 -28.57 -8.04
C SER A 190 -9.74 -28.08 -9.15
N SER A 191 -9.38 -28.31 -10.42
CA SER A 191 -10.18 -27.95 -11.60
C SER A 191 -11.01 -29.10 -12.18
N HIS A 192 -10.97 -30.29 -11.56
CA HIS A 192 -11.57 -31.52 -12.08
C HIS A 192 -11.18 -31.83 -13.55
N GLY A 193 -9.92 -31.54 -13.90
CA GLY A 193 -9.35 -31.72 -15.24
C GLY A 193 -9.61 -30.58 -16.23
N SER A 194 -10.23 -29.47 -15.78
CA SER A 194 -10.51 -28.30 -16.63
C SER A 194 -9.25 -27.49 -16.95
N LEU A 195 -8.22 -27.54 -16.09
CA LEU A 195 -6.92 -26.92 -16.31
C LEU A 195 -5.78 -27.91 -16.02
N ALA A 196 -4.92 -28.12 -17.02
CA ALA A 196 -3.60 -28.73 -16.85
C ALA A 196 -2.50 -27.65 -16.83
N ILE A 197 -1.48 -27.82 -15.99
CA ILE A 197 -0.28 -26.96 -15.96
C ILE A 197 0.86 -27.69 -16.68
N GLU A 198 1.12 -27.33 -17.94
CA GLU A 198 2.21 -27.92 -18.72
C GLU A 198 3.50 -27.11 -18.48
N SER A 199 4.32 -27.55 -17.53
CA SER A 199 5.56 -26.85 -17.20
C SER A 199 6.72 -27.33 -18.07
N THR A 200 7.60 -26.43 -18.48
CA THR A 200 8.93 -26.77 -19.02
C THR A 200 9.98 -26.28 -18.04
N VAL A 201 10.79 -27.19 -17.51
CA VAL A 201 11.88 -26.85 -16.59
C VAL A 201 13.14 -26.58 -17.38
N TYR A 202 13.66 -25.36 -17.28
CA TYR A 202 14.93 -24.93 -17.86
C TYR A 202 16.09 -25.10 -16.85
N PRO A 203 17.30 -25.52 -17.28
CA PRO A 203 18.43 -25.79 -16.39
C PRO A 203 18.88 -24.61 -15.50
N TRP A 204 19.73 -24.91 -14.51
CA TRP A 204 20.29 -23.91 -13.58
C TRP A 204 21.15 -22.83 -14.27
N ILE A 205 20.57 -21.65 -14.51
CA ILE A 205 21.29 -20.45 -14.99
C ILE A 205 22.10 -19.88 -13.83
N THR A 206 23.41 -19.65 -14.01
CA THR A 206 24.24 -18.98 -12.99
C THR A 206 24.32 -17.48 -13.27
N LEU A 207 23.71 -16.71 -12.38
CA LEU A 207 23.62 -15.26 -12.40
C LEU A 207 24.93 -14.57 -11.98
N SER A 208 25.12 -13.34 -12.43
CA SER A 208 26.35 -12.56 -12.33
C SER A 208 26.61 -11.94 -10.95
N LYS A 209 25.62 -11.91 -10.06
CA LYS A 209 25.70 -11.30 -8.71
C LYS A 209 25.31 -12.29 -7.59
N PRO A 210 25.72 -12.07 -6.34
CA PRO A 210 25.37 -12.93 -5.21
C PRO A 210 23.94 -12.69 -4.72
N GLU A 211 23.37 -13.62 -3.93
CA GLU A 211 21.97 -13.53 -3.44
C GLU A 211 21.67 -12.17 -2.78
N ILE A 212 22.59 -11.70 -1.94
CA ILE A 212 22.46 -10.44 -1.19
C ILE A 212 22.35 -9.19 -2.08
N TYR A 213 22.85 -9.22 -3.32
CA TYR A 213 22.72 -8.11 -4.27
C TYR A 213 21.30 -8.03 -4.82
N TYR A 214 20.75 -9.16 -5.27
CA TYR A 214 19.39 -9.21 -5.81
C TYR A 214 18.32 -9.12 -4.72
N ALA A 215 18.64 -9.52 -3.48
CA ALA A 215 17.78 -9.34 -2.31
C ALA A 215 17.73 -7.88 -1.81
N ASP A 216 18.79 -7.09 -2.04
CA ASP A 216 18.87 -5.64 -1.78
C ASP A 216 18.52 -5.21 -0.34
N GLY A 217 18.77 -6.11 0.63
CA GLY A 217 18.38 -5.95 2.04
C GLY A 217 16.86 -5.83 2.28
N ARG A 218 16.06 -6.17 1.27
CA ARG A 218 14.60 -5.95 1.15
C ARG A 218 13.92 -7.15 0.48
N ASN A 219 14.46 -8.35 0.69
CA ASN A 219 13.84 -9.62 0.30
C ASN A 219 13.60 -9.84 -1.22
N GLY A 220 14.23 -9.03 -2.08
CA GLY A 220 13.98 -9.05 -3.52
C GLY A 220 12.82 -8.17 -3.99
N PHE A 221 12.15 -7.44 -3.09
CA PHE A 221 11.07 -6.49 -3.44
C PHE A 221 11.60 -5.15 -3.99
N THR A 222 12.63 -5.19 -4.82
CA THR A 222 13.26 -4.01 -5.44
C THR A 222 13.61 -4.27 -6.89
N GLY A 223 13.94 -3.22 -7.63
CA GLY A 223 14.38 -3.33 -9.03
C GLY A 223 15.60 -4.23 -9.24
N LYS A 224 16.37 -4.54 -8.18
CA LYS A 224 17.48 -5.49 -8.26
C LYS A 224 17.04 -6.90 -8.61
N PHE A 225 15.87 -7.36 -8.15
CA PHE A 225 15.40 -8.69 -8.55
C PHE A 225 14.94 -8.72 -10.03
N PHE A 226 14.55 -7.58 -10.61
CA PHE A 226 14.31 -7.51 -12.05
C PHE A 226 15.60 -7.67 -12.87
N GLU A 227 16.76 -7.22 -12.36
CA GLU A 227 18.05 -7.45 -13.02
C GLU A 227 18.34 -8.96 -13.13
N ALA A 228 18.05 -9.75 -12.09
CA ALA A 228 18.17 -11.22 -12.14
C ALA A 228 17.21 -11.87 -13.16
N ILE A 229 16.00 -11.34 -13.29
CA ILE A 229 14.98 -11.85 -14.22
C ILE A 229 15.33 -11.54 -15.67
N HIS A 230 15.77 -10.30 -15.96
CA HIS A 230 16.28 -9.96 -17.30
C HIS A 230 17.49 -10.82 -17.65
N GLU A 231 18.48 -10.95 -16.74
CA GLU A 231 19.68 -11.77 -16.98
C GLU A 231 19.35 -13.24 -17.26
N ALA A 232 18.36 -13.81 -16.57
CA ALA A 232 17.88 -15.17 -16.81
C ALA A 232 17.11 -15.33 -18.13
N LEU A 233 16.26 -14.35 -18.48
CA LEU A 233 15.49 -14.36 -19.73
C LEU A 233 16.38 -14.15 -20.96
N ASP A 234 17.38 -13.27 -20.88
CA ASP A 234 18.35 -13.03 -21.94
C ASP A 234 19.17 -14.28 -22.25
N VAL A 235 19.49 -15.11 -21.25
CA VAL A 235 20.15 -16.41 -21.46
C VAL A 235 19.23 -17.38 -22.22
N ILE A 236 17.94 -17.43 -21.90
CA ILE A 236 16.95 -18.33 -22.52
C ILE A 236 16.63 -17.90 -23.96
N ASP A 237 16.46 -16.61 -24.21
CA ASP A 237 16.18 -16.04 -25.53
C ASP A 237 17.36 -16.19 -26.52
N ASN A 238 18.56 -16.51 -26.00
CA ASN A 238 19.73 -16.88 -26.78
C ASN A 238 19.95 -18.41 -26.92
N ASP A 239 19.15 -19.26 -26.25
CA ASP A 239 19.31 -20.72 -26.34
C ASP A 239 18.48 -21.30 -27.51
N PRO A 240 19.11 -21.89 -28.56
CA PRO A 240 18.41 -22.43 -29.72
C PRO A 240 17.62 -23.74 -29.43
N THR A 241 17.66 -24.27 -28.21
CA THR A 241 16.93 -25.48 -27.79
C THR A 241 15.51 -25.20 -27.28
N ILE A 242 15.19 -23.94 -26.97
CA ILE A 242 13.89 -23.53 -26.43
C ILE A 242 13.33 -22.31 -27.19
N ASN A 243 12.11 -22.42 -27.72
CA ASN A 243 11.41 -21.28 -28.31
C ASN A 243 10.59 -20.60 -27.21
N ILE A 244 11.07 -19.49 -26.65
CA ILE A 244 10.36 -18.76 -25.60
C ILE A 244 8.97 -18.23 -26.04
N ALA A 245 8.75 -18.08 -27.35
CA ALA A 245 7.43 -17.73 -27.90
C ALA A 245 6.39 -18.85 -27.76
N ASP A 246 6.79 -20.12 -27.53
CA ASP A 246 5.85 -21.24 -27.35
C ASP A 246 5.02 -21.11 -26.06
N PHE A 247 5.43 -20.25 -25.11
CA PHE A 247 4.80 -20.04 -23.80
C PHE A 247 3.81 -18.86 -23.77
N ASN A 248 3.45 -18.32 -24.94
CA ASN A 248 2.23 -17.53 -25.11
C ASN A 248 1.26 -18.39 -25.94
N THR A 249 0.22 -18.95 -25.31
CA THR A 249 -0.74 -19.85 -25.96
C THR A 249 -1.89 -19.13 -26.64
N ASP A 250 -2.01 -17.81 -26.46
CA ASP A 250 -3.08 -16.99 -27.03
C ASP A 250 -2.61 -16.00 -28.12
N TYR A 251 -1.42 -16.22 -28.68
CA TYR A 251 -0.68 -15.34 -29.61
C TYR A 251 -1.52 -14.65 -30.69
N ASP A 252 -2.48 -15.37 -31.27
CA ASP A 252 -3.40 -14.87 -32.29
C ASP A 252 -4.33 -13.74 -31.79
N LYS A 253 -4.41 -13.49 -30.48
CA LYS A 253 -5.16 -12.40 -29.82
C LYS A 253 -4.30 -11.16 -29.58
N GLY A 254 -2.97 -11.27 -29.69
CA GLY A 254 -2.06 -10.13 -29.93
C GLY A 254 -1.45 -9.40 -28.73
N ASP A 255 -1.64 -9.84 -27.48
CA ASP A 255 -1.05 -9.16 -26.30
C ASP A 255 0.50 -9.28 -26.25
N ARG A 256 1.01 -10.42 -26.75
CA ARG A 256 2.42 -10.84 -26.78
C ARG A 256 3.06 -11.03 -25.40
N PHE A 257 2.31 -11.49 -24.41
CA PHE A 257 2.84 -11.78 -23.07
C PHE A 257 2.88 -13.29 -22.77
N ILE A 258 4.00 -13.77 -22.21
CA ILE A 258 4.12 -15.16 -21.73
C ILE A 258 3.06 -15.44 -20.65
N ASP A 259 2.36 -16.57 -20.76
CA ASP A 259 1.17 -16.88 -19.96
C ASP A 259 1.52 -17.02 -18.47
N ALA A 260 2.38 -18.00 -18.16
CA ALA A 260 2.94 -18.26 -16.84
C ALA A 260 4.46 -18.46 -16.88
N ILE A 261 5.14 -17.98 -15.83
CA ILE A 261 6.59 -18.09 -15.67
C ILE A 261 6.97 -18.15 -14.17
N THR A 262 7.71 -19.19 -13.80
CA THR A 262 8.17 -19.48 -12.44
C THR A 262 9.69 -19.31 -12.35
N PHE A 263 10.19 -18.62 -11.34
CA PHE A 263 11.61 -18.58 -11.00
C PHE A 263 11.86 -19.35 -9.70
N LEU A 264 12.75 -20.36 -9.72
CA LEU A 264 13.20 -21.05 -8.51
C LEU A 264 14.63 -20.69 -8.17
N HIS A 265 14.82 -19.96 -7.06
CA HIS A 265 16.16 -19.50 -6.67
C HIS A 265 16.92 -20.54 -5.82
N SER A 266 18.22 -20.64 -6.07
CA SER A 266 19.19 -21.44 -5.29
C SER A 266 19.37 -21.03 -3.81
N GLY A 267 18.65 -20.01 -3.37
CA GLY A 267 18.66 -19.48 -2.01
C GLY A 267 17.84 -20.30 -1.03
N TYR A 268 17.85 -19.87 0.23
CA TYR A 268 16.90 -20.32 1.23
C TYR A 268 15.82 -19.25 1.38
N GLY A 269 14.54 -19.62 1.30
CA GLY A 269 13.43 -18.66 1.30
C GLY A 269 13.38 -17.80 2.56
N ALA A 270 13.15 -16.50 2.39
CA ALA A 270 13.19 -15.52 3.48
C ALA A 270 12.00 -15.59 4.45
N GLU A 271 11.00 -16.44 4.17
CA GLU A 271 9.87 -16.74 5.05
C GLU A 271 10.36 -17.34 6.37
N PHE A 272 11.48 -18.06 6.33
CA PHE A 272 12.21 -18.43 7.53
C PHE A 272 12.93 -17.21 8.12
N SER A 273 12.37 -16.64 9.19
CA SER A 273 12.88 -15.45 9.88
C SER A 273 14.26 -15.61 10.55
N SER A 274 14.75 -16.84 10.71
CA SER A 274 16.07 -17.13 11.27
C SER A 274 17.20 -16.97 10.24
N ASN A 275 18.44 -16.84 10.71
CA ASN A 275 19.61 -16.83 9.83
C ASN A 275 19.81 -18.21 9.18
N ASP A 276 20.31 -18.23 7.95
CA ASP A 276 20.72 -19.46 7.27
C ASP A 276 22.05 -20.02 7.80
N CYS A 277 22.43 -21.23 7.35
CA CYS A 277 23.71 -21.84 7.73
C CYS A 277 24.96 -21.10 7.23
N TYR A 278 24.80 -20.17 6.27
CA TYR A 278 25.84 -19.24 5.80
C TYR A 278 25.81 -17.89 6.55
N ARG A 279 24.95 -17.75 7.56
CA ARG A 279 24.69 -16.55 8.38
C ARG A 279 24.08 -15.37 7.62
N ARG A 280 23.44 -15.61 6.46
CA ARG A 280 22.56 -14.64 5.80
C ARG A 280 21.30 -14.41 6.64
N ARG A 281 20.90 -13.14 6.80
CA ARG A 281 19.64 -12.76 7.46
C ARG A 281 18.47 -13.02 6.51
N SER A 282 17.23 -12.98 7.00
CA SER A 282 16.03 -13.06 6.14
C SER A 282 16.02 -11.93 5.10
N THR A 283 16.30 -10.69 5.49
CA THR A 283 16.39 -9.50 4.61
C THR A 283 17.34 -9.66 3.41
N ASP A 284 18.34 -10.54 3.55
CA ASP A 284 19.46 -10.72 2.62
C ASP A 284 19.25 -11.93 1.70
N ARG A 285 18.03 -12.49 1.68
CA ARG A 285 17.57 -13.66 0.92
C ARG A 285 16.23 -13.34 0.24
N ILE A 286 15.88 -14.02 -0.85
CA ILE A 286 14.62 -13.74 -1.57
C ILE A 286 13.42 -14.35 -0.83
N TRP A 287 12.29 -13.62 -0.83
CA TRP A 287 10.99 -14.06 -0.32
C TRP A 287 10.10 -14.52 -1.49
N SER A 288 9.32 -15.58 -1.32
CA SER A 288 8.39 -16.10 -2.35
C SER A 288 7.29 -15.08 -2.66
N HIS A 289 7.15 -14.69 -3.92
CA HIS A 289 6.16 -13.72 -4.31
C HIS A 289 5.86 -13.73 -5.81
N LYS A 290 4.63 -13.34 -6.14
CA LYS A 290 4.19 -12.94 -7.48
C LYS A 290 4.33 -11.42 -7.63
N TRP A 291 4.96 -10.95 -8.72
CA TRP A 291 5.06 -9.51 -9.05
C TRP A 291 4.59 -9.23 -10.49
N ALA A 292 4.65 -7.95 -10.90
CA ALA A 292 4.42 -7.53 -12.29
C ALA A 292 5.55 -6.61 -12.80
N MET A 293 6.23 -7.02 -13.87
CA MET A 293 7.22 -6.22 -14.60
C MET A 293 6.54 -5.02 -15.25
N HIS A 294 7.06 -3.83 -14.98
CA HIS A 294 6.39 -2.57 -15.31
C HIS A 294 6.49 -2.21 -16.81
N PHE A 295 5.47 -1.57 -17.36
CA PHE A 295 5.54 -1.00 -18.71
C PHE A 295 6.47 0.22 -18.73
N GLY A 296 7.41 0.22 -19.68
CA GLY A 296 8.41 1.26 -19.85
C GLY A 296 9.75 0.67 -20.26
N PRO A 297 10.87 1.40 -20.05
CA PRO A 297 12.22 0.93 -20.40
C PRO A 297 12.68 -0.36 -19.68
N GLY A 298 12.01 -0.77 -18.59
CA GLY A 298 12.30 -1.99 -17.83
C GLY A 298 11.45 -3.22 -18.17
N GLN A 299 10.59 -3.16 -19.20
CA GLN A 299 9.83 -4.32 -19.66
C GLN A 299 10.72 -5.22 -20.53
N TRP A 300 10.98 -6.45 -20.09
CA TRP A 300 11.69 -7.45 -20.89
C TRP A 300 10.87 -7.88 -22.11
N LYS A 301 11.56 -8.11 -23.23
CA LYS A 301 11.02 -8.55 -24.53
C LYS A 301 12.05 -9.45 -25.19
N SER A 302 11.61 -10.44 -25.96
CA SER A 302 12.49 -11.25 -26.80
C SER A 302 13.22 -10.38 -27.83
N GLN A 303 14.43 -10.78 -28.25
CA GLN A 303 15.23 -10.05 -29.25
C GLN A 303 14.50 -9.88 -30.59
N ASP A 304 13.62 -10.82 -30.93
CA ASP A 304 12.78 -10.76 -32.12
C ASP A 304 11.49 -9.93 -31.95
N GLY A 305 11.23 -9.43 -30.73
CA GLY A 305 10.05 -8.65 -30.36
C GLY A 305 8.71 -9.40 -30.37
N LYS A 306 8.70 -10.73 -30.52
CA LYS A 306 7.47 -11.53 -30.57
C LYS A 306 6.81 -11.70 -29.20
N VAL A 307 7.57 -11.82 -28.11
CA VAL A 307 7.00 -12.00 -26.75
C VAL A 307 7.66 -11.10 -25.71
N LYS A 308 7.01 -11.02 -24.54
CA LYS A 308 7.38 -10.18 -23.40
C LYS A 308 6.96 -10.88 -22.10
N VAL A 309 7.50 -10.43 -20.97
CA VAL A 309 6.99 -10.84 -19.64
C VAL A 309 6.23 -9.69 -19.01
N TYR A 310 5.08 -10.00 -18.39
CA TYR A 310 4.33 -9.05 -17.55
C TYR A 310 4.25 -9.53 -16.10
N ASN A 311 3.80 -10.75 -15.84
CA ASN A 311 3.81 -11.34 -14.49
C ASN A 311 4.94 -12.36 -14.35
N TYR A 312 5.52 -12.48 -13.18
CA TYR A 312 6.36 -13.61 -12.76
C TYR A 312 5.98 -14.01 -11.33
N HIS A 313 6.28 -15.25 -10.91
CA HIS A 313 6.44 -15.57 -9.49
C HIS A 313 7.81 -16.17 -9.20
N VAL A 314 8.29 -15.98 -7.97
CA VAL A 314 9.53 -16.56 -7.46
C VAL A 314 9.25 -17.40 -6.21
N SER A 315 9.98 -18.50 -6.03
CA SER A 315 9.97 -19.32 -4.80
C SER A 315 11.34 -19.98 -4.57
N PRO A 316 11.70 -20.39 -3.35
CA PRO A 316 12.98 -21.04 -3.10
C PRO A 316 13.01 -22.46 -3.66
N GLY A 317 14.07 -22.78 -4.41
CA GLY A 317 14.35 -24.16 -4.84
C GLY A 317 14.77 -25.07 -3.67
N LEU A 318 15.15 -24.50 -2.52
CA LEU A 318 15.61 -25.23 -1.34
C LEU A 318 14.67 -25.06 -0.13
N TRP A 319 14.50 -26.13 0.64
CA TRP A 319 13.71 -26.11 1.87
C TRP A 319 14.51 -25.75 3.13
N GLY A 320 13.89 -24.92 3.98
CA GLY A 320 14.42 -24.54 5.29
C GLY A 320 15.53 -23.49 5.22
N THR A 321 16.36 -23.42 6.27
CA THR A 321 17.51 -22.51 6.40
C THR A 321 18.87 -23.22 6.30
N CYS A 322 18.87 -24.55 6.14
CA CYS A 322 20.06 -25.39 6.07
C CYS A 322 19.71 -26.80 5.58
N ARG A 323 19.84 -27.07 4.27
CA ARG A 323 19.78 -28.41 3.61
C ARG A 323 19.91 -28.26 2.09
N SER A 324 20.01 -29.39 1.38
CA SER A 324 19.74 -29.49 -0.06
C SER A 324 18.44 -30.27 -0.35
N GLU A 325 17.47 -30.18 0.56
CA GLU A 325 16.11 -30.67 0.30
C GLU A 325 15.43 -29.74 -0.71
N ILE A 326 14.69 -30.32 -1.66
CA ILE A 326 13.90 -29.56 -2.63
C ILE A 326 12.80 -28.72 -1.94
N GLY A 327 12.55 -27.55 -2.51
CA GLY A 327 11.44 -26.66 -2.18
C GLY A 327 10.09 -27.39 -2.17
N ARG A 328 9.10 -26.80 -1.49
CA ARG A 328 7.83 -27.47 -1.22
C ARG A 328 6.75 -27.04 -2.18
N ILE A 329 5.96 -28.02 -2.62
CA ILE A 329 4.85 -27.84 -3.56
C ILE A 329 3.84 -26.77 -3.09
N GLY A 330 3.52 -26.70 -1.80
CA GLY A 330 2.46 -25.84 -1.30
C GLY A 330 2.62 -24.35 -1.67
N VAL A 331 3.80 -23.76 -1.44
CA VAL A 331 4.07 -22.36 -1.80
C VAL A 331 4.10 -22.17 -3.32
N ILE A 332 4.73 -23.08 -4.05
CA ILE A 332 4.81 -23.01 -5.53
C ILE A 332 3.40 -23.07 -6.16
N ALA A 333 2.52 -23.94 -5.66
CA ALA A 333 1.15 -24.08 -6.12
C ALA A 333 0.27 -22.88 -5.71
N HIS A 334 0.50 -22.30 -4.54
CA HIS A 334 -0.18 -21.08 -4.06
C HIS A 334 0.17 -19.87 -4.95
N GLU A 335 1.46 -19.61 -5.18
CA GLU A 335 1.91 -18.50 -6.04
C GLU A 335 1.42 -18.63 -7.49
N MET A 336 1.29 -19.86 -7.99
CA MET A 336 0.66 -20.15 -9.29
C MET A 336 -0.81 -19.71 -9.34
N GLY A 337 -1.52 -19.73 -8.20
CA GLY A 337 -2.93 -19.30 -8.11
C GLY A 337 -3.12 -17.81 -8.42
N HIS A 338 -2.09 -17.00 -8.17
CA HIS A 338 -2.11 -15.57 -8.52
C HIS A 338 -1.96 -15.29 -10.02
N PHE A 339 -1.46 -16.25 -10.83
CA PHE A 339 -1.49 -16.13 -12.30
C PHE A 339 -2.91 -16.27 -12.83
N LEU A 340 -3.70 -17.14 -12.21
CA LEU A 340 -5.12 -17.34 -12.50
C LEU A 340 -6.00 -16.17 -12.00
N GLY A 341 -5.42 -15.22 -11.27
CA GLY A 341 -6.12 -14.04 -10.75
C GLY A 341 -6.83 -14.23 -9.41
N VAL A 342 -6.59 -15.35 -8.71
CA VAL A 342 -7.11 -15.53 -7.35
C VAL A 342 -6.29 -14.70 -6.35
N PRO A 343 -6.92 -13.88 -5.49
CA PRO A 343 -6.21 -13.13 -4.46
C PRO A 343 -5.76 -14.05 -3.31
N ASP A 344 -4.90 -13.51 -2.45
CA ASP A 344 -4.70 -14.03 -1.10
C ASP A 344 -6.03 -14.08 -0.34
N LEU A 345 -6.29 -15.21 0.33
CA LEU A 345 -7.43 -15.40 1.23
C LEU A 345 -6.97 -15.50 2.69
N TYR A 346 -5.87 -14.81 3.04
CA TYR A 346 -5.36 -14.62 4.40
C TYR A 346 -5.17 -13.13 4.69
N ASP A 347 -5.46 -12.69 5.93
CA ASP A 347 -5.25 -11.28 6.31
C ASP A 347 -3.94 -11.03 7.06
N GLY A 348 -3.29 -9.91 6.71
CA GLY A 348 -2.55 -9.03 7.62
C GLY A 348 -1.24 -9.51 8.25
N THR A 349 -0.97 -10.81 8.33
CA THR A 349 0.17 -11.36 9.11
C THR A 349 0.83 -12.57 8.44
N PRO A 350 2.18 -12.66 8.37
CA PRO A 350 2.91 -13.83 7.84
C PRO A 350 2.79 -15.14 8.64
N SER A 351 1.81 -15.26 9.55
CA SER A 351 1.65 -16.38 10.46
C SER A 351 0.18 -16.54 10.88
N GLY A 352 -0.45 -17.64 10.45
CA GLY A 352 -1.86 -17.96 10.70
C GLY A 352 -2.75 -17.57 9.52
N GLY A 353 -3.32 -18.58 8.84
CA GLY A 353 -4.25 -18.40 7.71
C GLY A 353 -5.63 -17.95 8.17
N LYS A 354 -5.73 -16.67 8.58
CA LYS A 354 -7.00 -16.02 8.93
C LYS A 354 -7.95 -16.02 7.74
N GLY A 355 -9.25 -15.89 7.99
CA GLY A 355 -10.28 -16.05 6.96
C GLY A 355 -10.73 -17.50 6.91
N ILE A 356 -10.25 -18.30 5.95
CA ILE A 356 -10.75 -19.67 5.73
C ILE A 356 -9.78 -20.81 6.12
N GLY A 357 -8.69 -20.52 6.83
CA GLY A 357 -7.80 -21.56 7.38
C GLY A 357 -7.08 -22.39 6.33
N SER A 358 -6.84 -23.67 6.64
CA SER A 358 -6.31 -24.67 5.71
C SER A 358 -7.38 -25.30 4.80
N TRP A 359 -8.60 -24.76 4.72
CA TRP A 359 -9.63 -25.27 3.82
C TRP A 359 -9.49 -24.74 2.38
N GLY A 360 -8.52 -23.87 2.09
CA GLY A 360 -8.23 -23.40 0.74
C GLY A 360 -6.73 -23.22 0.48
N LEU A 361 -6.29 -23.53 -0.74
CA LEU A 361 -4.89 -23.33 -1.17
C LEU A 361 -4.45 -21.87 -1.02
N MET A 362 -5.33 -20.92 -1.31
CA MET A 362 -5.04 -19.47 -1.31
C MET A 362 -5.08 -18.81 0.08
N SER A 363 -5.44 -19.55 1.13
CA SER A 363 -5.45 -19.07 2.52
C SER A 363 -4.35 -19.73 3.37
N ASN A 364 -4.00 -20.98 3.11
CA ASN A 364 -2.82 -21.61 3.74
C ASN A 364 -2.15 -22.68 2.87
N SER A 365 -1.04 -22.30 2.25
CA SER A 365 -0.15 -23.17 1.46
C SER A 365 0.57 -24.26 2.27
N TRP A 366 0.56 -24.19 3.61
CA TRP A 366 1.25 -25.16 4.47
C TRP A 366 0.43 -26.42 4.73
N GLY A 367 -0.89 -26.36 4.54
CA GLY A 367 -1.83 -27.43 4.86
C GLY A 367 -1.99 -27.70 6.36
N PHE A 368 -2.92 -28.60 6.69
CA PHE A 368 -3.25 -28.95 8.09
C PHE A 368 -2.11 -29.56 8.89
N ASP A 369 -1.10 -30.18 8.25
CA ASP A 369 0.07 -30.74 8.95
C ASP A 369 1.31 -29.82 8.96
N GLY A 370 1.19 -28.59 8.46
CA GLY A 370 2.24 -27.57 8.52
C GLY A 370 3.50 -27.91 7.72
N SER A 371 3.46 -28.88 6.80
CA SER A 371 4.67 -29.37 6.11
C SER A 371 4.93 -28.73 4.75
N GLN A 372 3.95 -28.01 4.19
CA GLN A 372 3.87 -27.59 2.78
C GLN A 372 3.98 -28.73 1.73
N LYS A 373 4.04 -30.00 2.17
CA LYS A 373 3.97 -31.17 1.27
C LYS A 373 2.53 -31.55 0.93
N TYR A 374 1.60 -31.22 1.82
CA TYR A 374 0.19 -31.58 1.72
C TYR A 374 -0.68 -30.31 1.68
N PRO A 375 -0.57 -29.48 0.61
CA PRO A 375 -1.48 -28.35 0.44
C PRO A 375 -2.92 -28.84 0.21
N PRO A 376 -3.94 -28.10 0.67
CA PRO A 376 -5.34 -28.40 0.41
C PRO A 376 -5.70 -28.08 -1.05
N ILE A 377 -6.86 -28.55 -1.51
CA ILE A 377 -7.43 -28.09 -2.79
C ILE A 377 -7.93 -26.64 -2.72
N MET A 378 -8.23 -26.03 -3.88
CA MET A 378 -8.94 -24.75 -3.95
C MET A 378 -10.30 -24.82 -3.23
N SER A 379 -10.74 -23.71 -2.61
CA SER A 379 -12.08 -23.58 -2.04
C SER A 379 -13.16 -23.51 -3.13
N ALA A 380 -14.42 -23.82 -2.77
CA ALA A 380 -15.56 -23.71 -3.70
C ALA A 380 -15.63 -22.35 -4.41
N TRP A 381 -15.43 -21.23 -3.70
CA TRP A 381 -15.40 -19.90 -4.31
C TRP A 381 -14.31 -19.75 -5.36
N SER A 382 -13.09 -20.20 -5.09
CA SER A 382 -11.98 -20.15 -6.06
C SER A 382 -12.28 -20.99 -7.30
N LYS A 383 -12.90 -22.16 -7.14
CA LYS A 383 -13.32 -23.02 -8.27
C LYS A 383 -14.39 -22.35 -9.14
N VAL A 384 -15.40 -21.75 -8.52
CA VAL A 384 -16.49 -21.03 -9.20
C VAL A 384 -15.97 -19.78 -9.90
N LYS A 385 -15.14 -18.97 -9.22
CA LYS A 385 -14.54 -17.74 -9.75
C LYS A 385 -13.62 -17.97 -10.95
N LEU A 386 -13.00 -19.14 -11.05
CA LEU A 386 -12.18 -19.56 -12.18
C LEU A 386 -12.97 -20.27 -13.29
N GLY A 387 -14.30 -20.43 -13.14
CA GLY A 387 -15.15 -21.12 -14.11
C GLY A 387 -14.94 -22.62 -14.21
N TRP A 388 -14.21 -23.24 -13.28
CA TRP A 388 -13.99 -24.70 -13.24
C TRP A 388 -15.20 -25.46 -12.69
N VAL A 389 -16.06 -24.78 -11.94
CA VAL A 389 -17.29 -25.34 -11.37
C VAL A 389 -18.43 -24.36 -11.61
N GLU A 390 -19.42 -24.78 -12.39
CA GLU A 390 -20.72 -24.12 -12.48
C GLU A 390 -21.59 -24.55 -11.28
N PRO A 391 -21.91 -23.68 -10.32
CA PRO A 391 -22.55 -24.08 -9.07
C PRO A 391 -24.06 -24.30 -9.27
N LYS A 392 -24.58 -25.39 -8.72
CA LYS A 392 -25.99 -25.79 -8.83
C LYS A 392 -26.85 -24.90 -7.94
N VAL A 393 -27.56 -23.94 -8.53
CA VAL A 393 -28.47 -23.06 -7.77
C VAL A 393 -29.65 -23.85 -7.19
N ILE A 394 -29.84 -23.78 -5.88
CA ILE A 394 -30.97 -24.40 -5.18
C ILE A 394 -32.23 -23.53 -5.39
N THR A 395 -33.15 -24.06 -6.20
CA THR A 395 -34.39 -23.36 -6.63
C THR A 395 -35.67 -23.93 -6.02
N ARG A 396 -35.57 -24.93 -5.15
CA ARG A 396 -36.70 -25.58 -4.45
C ARG A 396 -36.31 -25.94 -3.02
N SER A 397 -37.31 -26.13 -2.15
CA SER A 397 -37.12 -26.79 -0.86
C SER A 397 -37.17 -28.31 -1.07
N GLY A 398 -36.20 -29.08 -0.54
CA GLY A 398 -36.07 -30.51 -0.81
C GLY A 398 -34.81 -31.15 -0.22
N GLN A 399 -34.56 -32.42 -0.57
CA GLN A 399 -33.35 -33.16 -0.15
C GLN A 399 -32.34 -33.23 -1.30
N TYR A 400 -31.09 -32.90 -0.99
CA TYR A 400 -29.97 -32.80 -1.92
C TYR A 400 -28.88 -33.83 -1.58
N ALA A 401 -28.09 -34.22 -2.59
CA ALA A 401 -26.98 -35.15 -2.46
C ALA A 401 -25.72 -34.58 -3.13
N ILE A 402 -24.56 -34.71 -2.48
CA ILE A 402 -23.31 -34.09 -2.92
C ILE A 402 -22.11 -35.03 -2.75
N GLN A 403 -21.36 -35.26 -3.83
CA GLN A 403 -20.18 -36.13 -3.80
C GLN A 403 -18.92 -35.37 -3.31
N ALA A 404 -17.88 -36.12 -2.95
CA ALA A 404 -16.63 -35.58 -2.43
C ALA A 404 -15.97 -34.60 -3.41
N SER A 405 -15.56 -33.43 -2.91
CA SER A 405 -14.99 -32.33 -3.70
C SER A 405 -13.58 -32.60 -4.26
N TYR A 406 -12.99 -33.77 -3.97
CA TYR A 406 -11.77 -34.29 -4.60
C TYR A 406 -12.06 -35.28 -5.74
N GLU A 407 -13.32 -35.72 -5.88
CA GLU A 407 -13.81 -36.65 -6.90
C GLU A 407 -14.68 -35.93 -7.95
N GLN A 408 -15.63 -35.09 -7.51
CA GLN A 408 -16.60 -34.42 -8.39
C GLN A 408 -16.62 -32.89 -8.24
N PRO A 409 -16.93 -32.14 -9.32
CA PRO A 409 -17.15 -30.69 -9.29
C PRO A 409 -18.51 -30.30 -8.68
N ASP A 410 -19.05 -31.07 -7.73
CA ASP A 410 -20.34 -30.77 -7.12
C ASP A 410 -20.21 -29.60 -6.12
N VAL A 411 -20.80 -28.46 -6.46
CA VAL A 411 -21.06 -27.33 -5.54
C VAL A 411 -22.52 -26.91 -5.69
N TYR A 412 -23.22 -26.67 -4.57
CA TYR A 412 -24.54 -26.02 -4.57
C TYR A 412 -24.42 -24.53 -4.20
N LYS A 413 -25.27 -23.68 -4.78
CA LYS A 413 -25.41 -22.25 -4.42
C LYS A 413 -26.78 -21.97 -3.80
N VAL A 414 -26.81 -21.23 -2.69
CA VAL A 414 -28.04 -20.69 -2.09
C VAL A 414 -28.00 -19.16 -2.20
N GLU A 415 -28.80 -18.63 -3.10
CA GLU A 415 -29.01 -17.18 -3.31
C GLU A 415 -30.41 -16.70 -2.91
N ALA A 416 -31.38 -17.62 -2.76
CA ALA A 416 -32.74 -17.28 -2.36
C ALA A 416 -32.76 -16.61 -0.98
N GLY A 417 -33.22 -15.36 -0.91
CA GLY A 417 -33.34 -14.60 0.35
C GLY A 417 -32.12 -13.76 0.74
N TYR A 418 -31.01 -13.89 -0.01
CA TYR A 418 -29.87 -12.98 0.07
C TYR A 418 -30.04 -11.79 -0.91
N PRO A 419 -29.36 -10.65 -0.68
CA PRO A 419 -29.25 -9.56 -1.65
C PRO A 419 -28.28 -9.87 -2.81
N ASP A 420 -28.33 -9.07 -3.87
CA ASP A 420 -27.44 -9.23 -5.04
C ASP A 420 -25.96 -9.17 -4.63
N GLY A 421 -25.19 -10.20 -4.98
CA GLY A 421 -23.76 -10.33 -4.64
C GLY A 421 -23.47 -11.03 -3.30
N GLU A 422 -24.47 -11.40 -2.52
CA GLU A 422 -24.31 -12.21 -1.29
C GLU A 422 -24.97 -13.59 -1.47
N TYR A 423 -24.31 -14.68 -1.03
CA TYR A 423 -24.83 -16.05 -1.16
C TYR A 423 -24.01 -17.08 -0.36
N LEU A 424 -24.58 -18.28 -0.16
CA LEU A 424 -23.83 -19.45 0.30
C LEU A 424 -23.38 -20.33 -0.87
N LEU A 425 -22.19 -20.92 -0.75
CA LEU A 425 -21.77 -22.10 -1.52
C LEU A 425 -21.62 -23.31 -0.59
N ILE A 426 -21.95 -24.51 -1.06
CA ILE A 426 -21.85 -25.76 -0.28
C ILE A 426 -21.01 -26.77 -1.06
N GLU A 427 -19.88 -27.23 -0.50
CA GLU A 427 -19.09 -28.35 -1.03
C GLU A 427 -18.83 -29.43 0.05
N ASN A 428 -18.60 -30.67 -0.37
CA ASN A 428 -18.40 -31.82 0.53
C ASN A 428 -16.90 -32.15 0.68
N ARG A 429 -16.26 -31.68 1.77
CA ARG A 429 -14.84 -31.92 2.05
C ARG A 429 -14.64 -33.25 2.78
N GLN A 430 -13.50 -33.88 2.51
CA GLN A 430 -13.21 -35.27 2.86
C GLN A 430 -11.72 -35.52 2.96
N ALA A 431 -11.30 -36.48 3.78
CA ALA A 431 -9.93 -36.96 3.81
C ALA A 431 -9.60 -37.86 2.59
N GLY A 432 -9.38 -37.24 1.43
CA GLY A 432 -8.94 -37.91 0.20
C GLY A 432 -8.38 -36.93 -0.83
N GLY A 433 -7.66 -37.43 -1.83
CA GLY A 433 -6.88 -36.58 -2.73
C GLY A 433 -5.83 -35.75 -1.97
N PHE A 434 -5.62 -34.51 -2.38
CA PHE A 434 -4.77 -33.55 -1.64
C PHE A 434 -5.32 -33.19 -0.26
N ASP A 435 -6.65 -33.26 -0.07
CA ASP A 435 -7.31 -33.02 1.22
C ASP A 435 -7.12 -34.18 2.23
N PHE A 436 -6.34 -35.23 1.97
CA PHE A 436 -6.22 -36.37 2.91
C PHE A 436 -5.68 -36.02 4.32
N LYS A 437 -5.20 -34.79 4.52
CA LYS A 437 -4.75 -34.25 5.80
C LYS A 437 -5.80 -33.44 6.58
N VAL A 438 -7.03 -33.26 6.05
CA VAL A 438 -8.08 -32.53 6.78
C VAL A 438 -8.38 -33.19 8.15
N PRO A 439 -8.65 -32.41 9.20
CA PRO A 439 -8.84 -32.92 10.56
C PRO A 439 -10.14 -33.73 10.71
N SER A 440 -11.12 -33.44 9.85
CA SER A 440 -12.38 -34.15 9.72
C SER A 440 -12.95 -33.90 8.32
N GLY A 441 -13.94 -34.71 7.92
CA GLY A 441 -14.75 -34.40 6.74
C GLY A 441 -16.07 -33.75 7.15
N GLY A 442 -16.60 -32.85 6.32
CA GLY A 442 -17.90 -32.22 6.54
C GLY A 442 -18.44 -31.50 5.31
N LEU A 443 -19.66 -30.94 5.41
CA LEU A 443 -20.06 -29.90 4.48
C LEU A 443 -19.29 -28.62 4.83
N ALA A 444 -18.51 -28.12 3.88
CA ALA A 444 -17.98 -26.77 3.92
C ALA A 444 -19.05 -25.82 3.34
N ILE A 445 -19.58 -24.97 4.20
CA ILE A 445 -20.56 -23.94 3.85
C ILE A 445 -19.81 -22.62 3.84
N TRP A 446 -19.62 -22.07 2.64
CA TRP A 446 -18.90 -20.84 2.39
C TRP A 446 -19.90 -19.69 2.35
N HIS A 447 -19.65 -18.62 3.11
CA HIS A 447 -20.43 -17.40 3.01
C HIS A 447 -19.67 -16.40 2.13
N ILE A 448 -20.33 -15.91 1.08
CA ILE A 448 -19.75 -15.02 0.07
C ILE A 448 -20.49 -13.68 0.11
N ASP A 449 -19.74 -12.58 0.16
CA ASP A 449 -20.25 -11.21 -0.03
C ASP A 449 -19.30 -10.48 -0.99
N GLU A 450 -19.69 -10.42 -2.27
CA GLU A 450 -18.87 -9.79 -3.32
C GLU A 450 -18.78 -8.26 -3.19
N SER A 451 -19.51 -7.65 -2.23
CA SER A 451 -19.44 -6.22 -1.92
C SER A 451 -18.47 -5.88 -0.77
N ALA A 452 -17.97 -6.88 -0.03
CA ALA A 452 -17.14 -6.65 1.15
C ALA A 452 -15.67 -6.35 0.80
N ASP A 453 -15.10 -5.31 1.42
CA ASP A 453 -13.67 -4.94 1.32
C ASP A 453 -12.69 -5.95 1.99
N ASN A 454 -13.15 -7.17 2.26
CA ASN A 454 -12.40 -8.30 2.83
C ASN A 454 -11.67 -7.99 4.16
N ASN A 455 -12.34 -7.24 5.04
CA ASN A 455 -11.85 -6.84 6.36
C ASN A 455 -12.26 -7.85 7.45
N SER A 456 -11.34 -8.27 8.31
CA SER A 456 -11.52 -9.36 9.28
C SER A 456 -12.69 -9.13 10.26
N GLY A 457 -13.80 -9.85 10.05
CA GLY A 457 -15.02 -9.75 10.86
C GLY A 457 -15.79 -11.06 10.96
N TYR A 458 -16.44 -11.29 12.10
CA TYR A 458 -17.18 -12.53 12.39
C TYR A 458 -18.37 -12.30 13.36
N PRO A 459 -19.42 -13.15 13.31
CA PRO A 459 -20.55 -13.09 14.24
C PRO A 459 -20.16 -13.11 15.73
N GLY A 460 -20.64 -12.12 16.49
CA GLY A 460 -20.29 -11.95 17.90
C GLY A 460 -19.00 -11.16 18.17
N GLN A 461 -18.37 -10.58 17.13
CA GLN A 461 -17.39 -9.50 17.28
C GLN A 461 -18.08 -8.19 17.70
N SER A 462 -17.39 -7.34 18.47
CA SER A 462 -17.94 -6.05 18.92
C SER A 462 -18.33 -5.17 17.72
N GLU A 463 -19.54 -4.59 17.79
CA GLU A 463 -20.16 -3.76 16.74
C GLU A 463 -20.30 -4.46 15.37
N TRP A 464 -20.16 -5.78 15.26
CA TRP A 464 -20.28 -6.50 13.99
C TRP A 464 -21.75 -6.76 13.58
N PRO A 465 -22.13 -6.65 12.30
CA PRO A 465 -21.32 -6.26 11.13
C PRO A 465 -21.29 -4.74 10.87
N LEU A 466 -21.94 -3.93 11.71
CA LEU A 466 -22.00 -2.45 11.60
C LEU A 466 -20.62 -1.77 11.61
N ASN A 467 -19.60 -2.43 12.14
CA ASN A 467 -18.20 -2.01 12.16
C ASN A 467 -17.49 -2.07 10.80
N GLY A 468 -18.19 -2.46 9.72
CA GLY A 468 -17.66 -2.51 8.36
C GLY A 468 -16.64 -3.63 8.11
N ARG A 469 -16.52 -4.59 9.03
CA ARG A 469 -15.61 -5.73 8.89
C ARG A 469 -16.40 -6.96 8.45
N HIS A 470 -16.25 -7.35 7.19
CA HIS A 470 -16.81 -8.58 6.64
C HIS A 470 -15.80 -9.18 5.65
N TYR A 471 -15.65 -10.51 5.65
CA TYR A 471 -14.87 -11.20 4.63
C TYR A 471 -15.70 -11.32 3.35
N ALA A 472 -15.05 -11.15 2.19
CA ALA A 472 -15.70 -11.45 0.91
C ALA A 472 -15.90 -12.97 0.71
N VAL A 473 -15.10 -13.78 1.41
CA VAL A 473 -15.16 -15.24 1.44
C VAL A 473 -14.82 -15.72 2.85
N SER A 474 -15.80 -16.25 3.59
CA SER A 474 -15.57 -16.95 4.86
C SER A 474 -16.07 -18.39 4.82
N LEU A 475 -15.65 -19.19 5.80
CA LEU A 475 -16.16 -20.54 6.03
C LEU A 475 -17.02 -20.50 7.29
N VAL A 476 -18.31 -20.84 7.17
CA VAL A 476 -19.23 -20.86 8.32
C VAL A 476 -18.81 -22.01 9.24
N GLN A 477 -18.00 -21.70 10.26
CA GLN A 477 -17.50 -22.70 11.21
C GLN A 477 -18.65 -23.31 12.02
N ALA A 478 -18.87 -24.62 11.86
CA ALA A 478 -20.02 -25.32 12.42
C ALA A 478 -20.08 -25.34 13.96
N ASP A 479 -19.00 -25.04 14.67
CA ASP A 479 -18.98 -24.96 16.13
C ASP A 479 -19.10 -23.53 16.72
N GLY A 480 -19.14 -22.50 15.86
CA GLY A 480 -19.31 -21.10 16.26
C GLY A 480 -18.12 -20.44 16.96
N ARG A 481 -16.90 -21.01 16.92
CA ARG A 481 -15.73 -20.36 17.53
C ARG A 481 -15.20 -19.17 16.74
N TYR A 482 -15.37 -19.14 15.42
CA TYR A 482 -14.75 -18.18 14.51
C TYR A 482 -13.23 -18.06 14.70
N ASP A 483 -12.56 -19.15 15.12
CA ASP A 483 -11.12 -19.16 15.37
C ASP A 483 -10.30 -19.05 14.08
N LEU A 484 -10.89 -19.33 12.90
CA LEU A 484 -10.32 -19.00 11.61
C LEU A 484 -10.27 -17.48 11.40
N GLU A 485 -11.39 -16.79 11.50
CA GLU A 485 -11.47 -15.33 11.38
C GLU A 485 -10.65 -14.59 12.45
N ARG A 486 -10.43 -15.23 13.60
CA ARG A 486 -9.66 -14.72 14.75
C ARG A 486 -8.18 -15.11 14.74
N GLY A 487 -7.70 -15.84 13.73
CA GLY A 487 -6.29 -16.23 13.58
C GLY A 487 -5.77 -17.18 14.68
N ARG A 488 -6.64 -18.05 15.19
CA ARG A 488 -6.43 -18.91 16.36
C ARG A 488 -6.18 -20.38 16.04
N GLY A 489 -5.74 -20.66 14.81
CA GLY A 489 -5.41 -22.00 14.36
C GLY A 489 -5.17 -22.04 12.85
N SER A 490 -5.53 -23.15 12.23
CA SER A 490 -5.69 -23.25 10.77
C SER A 490 -6.88 -24.15 10.41
N GLY A 491 -7.83 -24.27 11.35
CA GLY A 491 -9.02 -25.10 11.29
C GLY A 491 -8.91 -26.39 12.12
N ASP A 492 -10.05 -26.86 12.64
CA ASP A 492 -10.16 -28.12 13.39
C ASP A 492 -11.38 -28.97 12.95
N ALA A 493 -11.67 -30.06 13.66
CA ALA A 493 -12.76 -30.98 13.31
C ALA A 493 -14.18 -30.38 13.49
N GLY A 494 -14.31 -29.26 14.20
CA GLY A 494 -15.54 -28.51 14.45
C GLY A 494 -15.91 -27.52 13.34
N ASP A 495 -15.04 -27.27 12.36
CA ASP A 495 -15.30 -26.27 11.31
C ASP A 495 -16.43 -26.68 10.38
N LEU A 496 -16.57 -27.99 10.10
CA LEU A 496 -17.45 -28.50 9.07
C LEU A 496 -18.66 -29.25 9.64
N PHE A 497 -19.81 -29.05 9.01
CA PHE A 497 -21.06 -29.66 9.45
C PHE A 497 -21.05 -31.17 9.24
N ARG A 498 -21.68 -31.90 10.19
CA ARG A 498 -21.64 -33.35 10.48
C ARG A 498 -20.73 -33.76 11.66
N ASP A 499 -19.45 -34.04 11.46
CA ASP A 499 -18.60 -34.73 12.46
C ASP A 499 -18.16 -33.79 13.61
N GLY A 500 -18.22 -32.48 13.41
CA GLY A 500 -18.07 -31.47 14.46
C GLY A 500 -19.24 -31.40 15.45
N GLY A 501 -20.37 -32.05 15.15
CA GLY A 501 -21.52 -32.17 16.06
C GLY A 501 -22.76 -31.33 15.72
N ILE A 502 -22.72 -30.50 14.67
CA ILE A 502 -23.90 -29.76 14.19
C ILE A 502 -24.38 -30.31 12.84
N SER A 503 -25.69 -30.61 12.77
CA SER A 503 -26.41 -31.12 11.59
C SER A 503 -27.58 -30.23 11.15
N LEU A 504 -27.67 -29.01 11.70
CA LEU A 504 -28.67 -27.98 11.42
C LEU A 504 -27.98 -26.61 11.39
N LEU A 505 -28.16 -25.89 10.29
CA LEU A 505 -27.83 -24.48 10.13
C LEU A 505 -29.11 -23.74 9.70
N GLY A 506 -29.44 -22.61 10.32
CA GLY A 506 -30.65 -21.83 10.02
C GLY A 506 -30.43 -20.34 10.29
N PRO A 507 -31.45 -19.48 10.16
CA PRO A 507 -31.33 -18.07 10.54
C PRO A 507 -31.14 -17.93 12.05
N SER A 508 -30.66 -16.78 12.52
CA SER A 508 -30.53 -16.54 13.96
C SER A 508 -31.88 -16.62 14.69
N GLU A 509 -31.88 -17.18 15.90
CA GLU A 509 -33.02 -17.10 16.83
C GLU A 509 -32.83 -15.96 17.84
N GLY A 510 -33.90 -15.21 18.15
CA GLY A 510 -33.87 -14.14 19.16
C GLY A 510 -33.22 -12.84 18.66
N ASP A 511 -32.23 -12.33 19.39
CA ASP A 511 -31.42 -11.16 19.06
C ASP A 511 -30.15 -11.62 18.32
N VAL A 512 -29.90 -11.08 17.12
CA VAL A 512 -28.82 -11.53 16.24
C VAL A 512 -27.43 -11.18 16.78
N LEU A 513 -27.34 -10.22 17.71
CA LEU A 513 -26.09 -9.83 18.36
C LEU A 513 -25.78 -10.64 19.64
N ALA A 514 -26.69 -11.55 20.05
CA ALA A 514 -26.63 -12.19 21.36
C ALA A 514 -25.70 -13.42 21.48
N GLY A 515 -25.00 -13.83 20.41
CA GLY A 515 -23.96 -14.86 20.51
C GLY A 515 -23.29 -15.26 19.19
N PRO A 516 -22.14 -15.95 19.25
CA PRO A 516 -21.35 -16.35 18.09
C PRO A 516 -21.92 -17.64 17.47
N PHE A 517 -23.18 -17.62 17.03
CA PHE A 517 -23.82 -18.80 16.45
C PHE A 517 -23.65 -18.83 14.92
N PRO A 518 -23.21 -19.95 14.32
CA PRO A 518 -23.24 -20.10 12.87
C PRO A 518 -24.70 -20.13 12.42
N ASN A 519 -25.00 -19.40 11.35
CA ASN A 519 -26.37 -19.21 10.87
C ASN A 519 -26.39 -18.89 9.36
N THR A 520 -27.58 -18.71 8.78
CA THR A 520 -27.81 -18.40 7.36
C THR A 520 -28.34 -16.98 7.12
N ASP A 521 -28.10 -16.04 8.03
CA ASP A 521 -28.47 -14.64 7.81
C ASP A 521 -27.55 -13.98 6.77
N SER A 522 -28.00 -12.85 6.26
CA SER A 522 -27.33 -11.94 5.33
C SER A 522 -26.74 -10.77 6.12
N TYR A 523 -25.60 -10.23 5.67
CA TYR A 523 -24.81 -9.22 6.39
C TYR A 523 -24.37 -8.03 5.52
N GLN A 524 -24.71 -8.05 4.22
CA GLN A 524 -24.23 -7.12 3.21
C GLN A 524 -24.29 -5.64 3.64
N GLY A 525 -23.17 -4.94 3.47
CA GLY A 525 -23.04 -3.52 3.81
C GLY A 525 -23.25 -3.21 5.30
N GLY A 526 -23.10 -4.19 6.19
CA GLY A 526 -23.34 -4.07 7.63
C GLY A 526 -24.79 -4.27 8.06
N ASN A 527 -25.68 -4.71 7.16
CA ASN A 527 -27.11 -4.87 7.44
C ASN A 527 -27.45 -6.34 7.70
N ILE A 528 -27.97 -6.65 8.88
CA ILE A 528 -28.39 -8.01 9.21
C ILE A 528 -29.79 -8.29 8.64
N GLN A 529 -29.90 -9.21 7.68
CA GLN A 529 -31.17 -9.68 7.10
C GLN A 529 -31.38 -11.18 7.35
N ARG A 530 -32.50 -11.55 7.98
CA ARG A 530 -32.89 -12.97 8.11
C ARG A 530 -33.40 -13.51 6.77
N THR A 531 -32.66 -14.43 6.17
CA THR A 531 -33.03 -15.08 4.90
C THR A 531 -34.16 -16.10 5.08
N GLY A 532 -34.26 -16.70 6.27
CA GLY A 532 -35.18 -17.79 6.59
C GLY A 532 -34.75 -19.16 6.03
N ASN A 533 -33.56 -19.25 5.42
CA ASN A 533 -33.03 -20.49 4.85
C ASN A 533 -32.64 -21.48 5.95
N GLN A 534 -32.84 -22.79 5.74
CA GLN A 534 -32.35 -23.82 6.66
C GLN A 534 -31.69 -24.96 5.89
N ILE A 535 -30.53 -25.41 6.37
CA ILE A 535 -29.78 -26.58 5.90
C ILE A 535 -29.77 -27.57 7.06
N PHE A 536 -30.45 -28.71 6.92
CA PHE A 536 -30.71 -29.65 8.01
C PHE A 536 -30.67 -31.10 7.54
N ASP A 537 -30.95 -32.07 8.41
CA ASP A 537 -30.79 -33.51 8.16
C ASP A 537 -29.43 -33.88 7.53
N ILE A 538 -28.39 -33.12 7.88
CA ILE A 538 -27.05 -33.27 7.33
C ILE A 538 -26.52 -34.67 7.71
N SER A 539 -26.18 -35.48 6.71
CA SER A 539 -25.84 -36.89 6.90
C SER A 539 -24.54 -37.08 7.68
N PRO A 540 -24.29 -38.28 8.23
CA PRO A 540 -22.96 -38.68 8.68
C PRO A 540 -21.89 -38.61 7.58
N SER A 541 -20.64 -38.74 8.01
CA SER A 541 -19.42 -38.63 7.20
C SER A 541 -19.25 -39.72 6.15
N SER A 542 -19.31 -39.35 4.87
CA SER A 542 -19.21 -40.26 3.73
C SER A 542 -18.93 -39.50 2.42
N ASN A 543 -18.21 -40.11 1.47
CA ASN A 543 -17.93 -39.54 0.13
C ASN A 543 -19.20 -39.06 -0.60
N ILE A 544 -20.37 -39.64 -0.32
CA ILE A 544 -21.66 -39.07 -0.72
C ILE A 544 -22.38 -38.61 0.54
N MET A 545 -22.64 -37.31 0.62
CA MET A 545 -23.45 -36.70 1.67
C MET A 545 -24.86 -36.39 1.19
N THR A 546 -25.79 -36.23 2.13
CA THR A 546 -27.09 -35.62 1.90
C THR A 546 -27.38 -34.50 2.90
N PHE A 547 -28.20 -33.54 2.50
CA PHE A 547 -28.81 -32.54 3.38
C PHE A 547 -30.21 -32.18 2.88
N SER A 548 -31.10 -31.82 3.79
CA SER A 548 -32.38 -31.17 3.50
C SER A 548 -32.18 -29.65 3.44
N PHE A 549 -32.88 -28.97 2.53
CA PHE A 549 -32.92 -27.51 2.45
C PHE A 549 -34.36 -26.98 2.42
N THR A 550 -34.62 -25.90 3.15
CA THR A 550 -35.87 -25.12 3.08
C THR A 550 -35.59 -23.64 2.96
N SER A 551 -36.46 -22.93 2.24
CA SER A 551 -36.47 -21.46 2.18
C SER A 551 -37.92 -20.96 2.09
N PRO A 552 -38.30 -19.87 2.78
CA PRO A 552 -39.66 -19.33 2.72
C PRO A 552 -40.04 -18.78 1.34
N LEU A 553 -39.08 -18.63 0.43
CA LEU A 553 -39.26 -18.11 -0.93
C LEU A 553 -39.41 -19.21 -1.99
N LEU A 554 -39.20 -20.49 -1.65
CA LEU A 554 -39.10 -21.59 -2.62
C LEU A 554 -40.17 -22.67 -2.40
N SER A 555 -40.71 -23.20 -3.50
CA SER A 555 -41.76 -24.24 -3.46
C SER A 555 -41.25 -25.59 -2.92
N THR A 556 -42.17 -26.36 -2.34
CA THR A 556 -41.93 -27.64 -1.66
C THR A 556 -42.33 -28.88 -2.48
N ASP A 557 -42.65 -28.71 -3.77
CA ASP A 557 -43.12 -29.82 -4.62
C ASP A 557 -41.94 -30.73 -5.02
N ALA A 558 -42.02 -31.99 -4.59
CA ALA A 558 -40.84 -32.83 -4.40
C ALA A 558 -40.31 -33.48 -5.68
N GLN A 559 -39.00 -33.33 -5.92
CA GLN A 559 -38.23 -34.17 -6.83
C GLN A 559 -36.80 -34.34 -6.30
N THR A 560 -36.28 -35.56 -6.35
CA THR A 560 -34.94 -35.92 -5.82
C THR A 560 -33.90 -35.98 -6.94
N ASP A 561 -33.07 -34.94 -7.04
CA ASP A 561 -31.97 -34.89 -8.01
C ASP A 561 -30.78 -35.74 -7.53
N PHE A 562 -30.79 -37.02 -7.91
CA PHE A 562 -29.62 -37.89 -7.79
C PHE A 562 -28.63 -37.61 -8.94
N PRO A 563 -27.30 -37.50 -8.66
CA PRO A 563 -26.30 -37.31 -9.71
C PRO A 563 -26.24 -38.52 -10.65
N THR A 564 -26.27 -38.27 -11.96
CA THR A 564 -26.29 -39.31 -13.02
C THR A 564 -24.95 -39.42 -13.74
N ASN A 565 -24.39 -40.63 -13.77
CA ASN A 565 -23.11 -40.92 -14.43
C ASN A 565 -23.27 -41.05 -15.96
N ALA A 566 -23.35 -39.93 -16.69
CA ALA A 566 -23.21 -39.91 -18.16
C ALA A 566 -22.76 -38.54 -18.71
N PRO A 567 -21.63 -38.45 -19.44
CA PRO A 567 -21.25 -37.22 -20.14
C PRO A 567 -22.13 -37.02 -21.39
N THR A 568 -22.71 -35.82 -21.54
CA THR A 568 -23.58 -35.47 -22.68
C THR A 568 -22.94 -34.39 -23.56
N PRO A 569 -22.80 -34.58 -24.90
CA PRO A 569 -22.09 -33.62 -25.75
C PRO A 569 -22.82 -32.27 -26.00
N ARG A 570 -22.02 -31.25 -26.34
CA ARG A 570 -22.43 -29.88 -26.70
C ARG A 570 -23.46 -29.85 -27.86
N PRO A 571 -24.53 -29.03 -27.79
CA PRO A 571 -25.51 -28.89 -28.87
C PRO A 571 -25.06 -27.96 -30.01
N SER A 572 -25.68 -28.14 -31.18
CA SER A 572 -25.66 -27.23 -32.34
C SER A 572 -27.11 -26.92 -32.77
N PRO A 573 -27.40 -25.78 -33.46
CA PRO A 573 -28.73 -25.17 -33.42
C PRO A 573 -29.66 -25.45 -34.63
N LEU A 574 -30.91 -24.99 -34.48
CA LEU A 574 -32.03 -24.92 -35.44
C LEU A 574 -32.74 -26.23 -35.86
N SER A 575 -34.02 -26.33 -35.45
CA SER A 575 -35.14 -26.35 -36.41
C SER A 575 -36.44 -25.90 -35.72
N SER A 576 -37.29 -25.15 -36.42
CA SER A 576 -38.57 -24.62 -35.93
C SER A 576 -39.76 -25.50 -36.29
N GLU A 577 -40.79 -25.57 -35.45
CA GLU A 577 -42.19 -25.62 -35.92
C GLU A 577 -43.20 -25.24 -34.81
N THR A 578 -44.39 -24.80 -35.22
CA THR A 578 -45.58 -24.59 -34.36
C THR A 578 -46.80 -25.20 -35.05
N PRO A 579 -47.86 -25.55 -34.30
CA PRO A 579 -49.11 -24.80 -34.51
C PRO A 579 -49.98 -24.59 -33.26
N SER A 580 -51.05 -23.81 -33.44
CA SER A 580 -52.00 -23.31 -32.43
C SER A 580 -53.23 -24.20 -32.18
N SER A 581 -53.92 -24.03 -31.04
CA SER A 581 -55.38 -23.74 -31.04
C SER A 581 -55.94 -23.30 -29.67
N THR A 582 -56.96 -22.44 -29.69
CA THR A 582 -57.93 -22.17 -28.61
C THR A 582 -59.36 -22.30 -29.19
N PRO A 583 -60.41 -22.52 -28.37
CA PRO A 583 -61.30 -21.40 -27.98
C PRO A 583 -62.01 -21.57 -26.60
N SER A 584 -62.92 -20.64 -26.26
CA SER A 584 -63.46 -20.36 -24.91
C SER A 584 -64.94 -20.74 -24.67
N SER A 585 -65.43 -20.71 -23.41
CA SER A 585 -66.89 -20.72 -23.07
C SER A 585 -67.24 -20.11 -21.69
N ILE A 586 -68.30 -19.28 -21.62
CA ILE A 586 -68.84 -18.43 -20.51
C ILE A 586 -70.38 -18.25 -20.80
N PRO A 587 -71.40 -18.15 -19.89
CA PRO A 587 -71.56 -17.38 -18.62
C PRO A 587 -72.31 -18.15 -17.47
N SER A 588 -73.15 -17.54 -16.60
CA SER A 588 -72.85 -16.83 -15.31
C SER A 588 -74.14 -16.28 -14.64
N SER A 589 -74.31 -16.27 -13.30
CA SER A 589 -75.50 -15.66 -12.63
C SER A 589 -75.29 -15.19 -11.15
N GLY A 590 -75.77 -13.97 -10.80
CA GLY A 590 -75.90 -13.40 -9.43
C GLY A 590 -77.38 -13.25 -8.99
N PRO A 591 -77.84 -12.19 -8.28
CA PRO A 591 -77.19 -11.02 -7.62
C PRO A 591 -77.09 -11.23 -6.06
N SER A 592 -77.09 -10.29 -5.08
CA SER A 592 -77.32 -8.83 -4.87
C SER A 592 -76.60 -8.38 -3.55
N HIS A 593 -76.68 -7.19 -2.90
CA HIS A 593 -77.54 -5.98 -2.93
C HIS A 593 -76.73 -4.71 -2.48
N LEU A 594 -77.37 -3.61 -2.05
CA LEU A 594 -76.82 -2.26 -1.66
C LEU A 594 -77.71 -1.61 -0.55
N PRO A 595 -77.44 -0.42 0.09
CA PRO A 595 -76.59 0.74 -0.31
C PRO A 595 -75.77 1.52 0.81
N SER A 596 -75.10 2.62 0.40
CA SER A 596 -74.81 3.97 1.00
C SER A 596 -74.87 4.27 2.53
N GLU A 597 -74.20 5.27 3.16
CA GLU A 597 -73.20 6.32 2.77
C GLU A 597 -72.52 6.98 4.02
N VAL A 598 -71.25 7.46 3.86
CA VAL A 598 -70.56 8.73 4.30
C VAL A 598 -71.29 9.71 5.30
N PRO A 599 -70.65 10.54 6.21
CA PRO A 599 -69.21 10.80 6.57
C PRO A 599 -68.81 10.93 8.10
N SER A 600 -67.50 11.13 8.35
CA SER A 600 -66.80 12.04 9.30
C SER A 600 -67.02 12.12 10.85
N SER A 601 -65.87 12.15 11.55
CA SER A 601 -65.51 12.91 12.78
C SER A 601 -66.20 12.67 14.13
N VAL A 602 -65.40 12.32 15.16
CA VAL A 602 -65.76 12.36 16.60
C VAL A 602 -64.53 12.73 17.46
N PRO A 603 -64.65 13.69 18.41
CA PRO A 603 -63.66 13.90 19.47
C PRO A 603 -64.20 13.64 20.90
N THR A 604 -63.25 13.55 21.85
CA THR A 604 -63.39 13.76 23.32
C THR A 604 -64.13 12.76 24.24
N SER A 605 -63.32 12.22 25.17
CA SER A 605 -63.55 12.10 26.63
C SER A 605 -64.35 10.93 27.24
N MET A 606 -63.70 10.26 28.21
CA MET A 606 -64.30 9.64 29.40
C MET A 606 -63.36 9.83 30.61
N PRO A 607 -63.86 10.13 31.83
CA PRO A 607 -63.03 10.28 33.02
C PRO A 607 -63.08 9.08 34.00
N SER A 608 -61.91 8.77 34.57
CA SER A 608 -61.63 8.21 35.92
C SER A 608 -62.65 7.34 36.68
N PHE A 609 -62.17 6.20 37.21
CA PHE A 609 -62.16 5.95 38.67
C PHE A 609 -60.87 5.20 39.07
N GLY A 610 -60.45 5.31 40.35
CA GLY A 610 -59.08 5.02 40.79
C GLY A 610 -58.81 3.65 41.43
N PRO A 611 -57.52 3.31 41.72
CA PRO A 611 -57.07 1.98 42.16
C PRO A 611 -56.68 1.89 43.65
N THR A 612 -56.46 0.66 44.14
CA THR A 612 -55.88 0.39 45.48
C THR A 612 -54.98 -0.85 45.47
N SER A 613 -53.69 -0.72 45.86
CA SER A 613 -52.75 -1.76 46.39
C SER A 613 -52.54 -3.08 45.61
N LEU A 614 -51.36 -3.69 45.47
CA LEU A 614 -49.95 -3.56 45.91
C LEU A 614 -49.13 -4.60 45.07
N PRO A 615 -47.79 -4.72 45.13
CA PRO A 615 -46.72 -3.74 45.37
C PRO A 615 -45.74 -3.62 44.17
N SER A 616 -44.86 -2.62 44.15
CA SER A 616 -43.81 -2.46 43.12
C SER A 616 -42.42 -2.90 43.60
N ILE A 617 -41.68 -3.59 42.71
CA ILE A 617 -40.23 -3.85 42.82
C ILE A 617 -39.50 -2.63 42.22
N PRO A 618 -38.36 -2.15 42.79
CA PRO A 618 -37.86 -0.81 42.53
C PRO A 618 -37.17 -0.62 41.17
N ALA A 619 -37.28 0.60 40.64
CA ALA A 619 -36.45 1.08 39.54
C ALA A 619 -35.02 1.42 40.01
N PRO A 620 -34.00 1.42 39.11
CA PRO A 620 -32.66 1.88 39.44
C PRO A 620 -32.63 3.35 39.87
N SER A 621 -31.84 3.67 40.88
CA SER A 621 -31.68 5.03 41.40
C SER A 621 -30.70 5.85 40.58
N LEU A 622 -31.16 6.94 39.97
CA LEU A 622 -30.28 8.06 39.63
C LEU A 622 -29.95 8.85 40.91
N SER A 623 -28.67 9.09 41.15
CA SER A 623 -28.20 9.99 42.22
C SER A 623 -28.40 11.46 41.81
N PRO A 624 -28.68 12.37 42.76
CA PRO A 624 -28.74 13.80 42.46
C PRO A 624 -27.31 14.34 42.24
N SER A 625 -27.03 14.87 41.04
CA SER A 625 -25.85 15.70 40.80
C SER A 625 -25.92 16.95 41.68
N THR A 626 -24.76 17.41 42.16
CA THR A 626 -24.72 18.64 42.96
C THR A 626 -24.94 19.86 42.09
N SER A 627 -25.48 20.93 42.68
CA SER A 627 -25.74 22.19 41.96
C SER A 627 -24.49 22.84 41.36
N VAL A 628 -23.30 22.50 41.89
CA VAL A 628 -22.00 22.99 41.39
C VAL A 628 -21.58 22.28 40.10
N GLU A 629 -21.82 20.97 39.99
CA GLU A 629 -21.51 20.19 38.77
C GLU A 629 -22.39 20.62 37.61
N LEU A 630 -23.68 20.86 37.86
CA LEU A 630 -24.62 21.38 36.87
C LEU A 630 -24.22 22.79 36.39
N GLN A 631 -23.77 23.66 37.30
CA GLN A 631 -23.25 24.98 36.93
C GLN A 631 -21.98 24.87 36.08
N ARG A 632 -20.99 24.04 36.48
CA ARG A 632 -19.75 23.84 35.71
C ARG A 632 -20.06 23.39 34.28
N SER A 633 -21.00 22.46 34.12
CA SER A 633 -21.43 21.97 32.80
C SER A 633 -22.06 23.08 31.96
N ASN A 634 -23.00 23.84 32.51
CA ASN A 634 -23.63 24.98 31.82
C ASN A 634 -22.61 26.05 31.39
N ASP A 635 -21.64 26.38 32.24
CA ASP A 635 -20.59 27.36 31.94
C ASP A 635 -19.66 26.87 30.82
N MET A 636 -19.27 25.58 30.84
CA MET A 636 -18.46 24.95 29.78
C MET A 636 -19.23 24.92 28.46
N ILE A 637 -20.49 24.48 28.46
CA ILE A 637 -21.38 24.47 27.27
C ILE A 637 -21.51 25.88 26.68
N THR A 638 -21.65 26.91 27.51
CA THR A 638 -21.83 28.31 27.07
C THR A 638 -20.61 28.81 26.28
N VAL A 639 -19.39 28.51 26.73
CA VAL A 639 -18.16 28.90 26.00
C VAL A 639 -17.97 28.06 24.75
N LEU A 640 -18.13 26.74 24.84
CA LEU A 640 -17.87 25.84 23.71
C LEU A 640 -18.89 25.97 22.58
N THR A 641 -20.12 26.38 22.89
CA THR A 641 -21.15 26.75 21.90
C THR A 641 -20.71 27.91 21.00
N GLN A 642 -19.89 28.84 21.50
CA GLN A 642 -19.37 29.98 20.72
C GLN A 642 -18.24 29.57 19.77
N LEU A 643 -17.47 28.53 20.12
CA LEU A 643 -16.35 28.02 19.34
C LEU A 643 -16.80 26.99 18.29
N SER A 644 -17.57 26.00 18.74
CA SER A 644 -18.00 24.85 17.94
C SER A 644 -19.26 25.15 17.14
N GLY A 645 -20.18 25.93 17.71
CA GLY A 645 -21.57 26.05 17.29
C GLY A 645 -22.49 25.18 18.13
N HIS A 646 -23.74 25.62 18.29
CA HIS A 646 -24.75 24.95 19.13
C HIS A 646 -25.00 23.50 18.71
N ASP A 647 -25.21 23.27 17.41
CA ASP A 647 -25.67 21.97 16.92
C ASP A 647 -24.59 20.90 17.04
N SER A 648 -23.31 21.28 16.88
CA SER A 648 -22.15 20.41 17.14
C SER A 648 -22.03 20.01 18.62
N ILE A 649 -22.44 20.87 19.56
CA ILE A 649 -22.48 20.55 21.00
C ILE A 649 -23.74 19.75 21.36
N ALA A 650 -24.85 19.94 20.63
CA ALA A 650 -26.10 19.22 20.84
C ALA A 650 -26.06 17.75 20.33
N ASP A 651 -25.39 17.50 19.22
CA ASP A 651 -25.22 16.16 18.64
C ASP A 651 -24.29 15.28 19.50
N MET A 652 -24.85 14.25 20.15
CA MET A 652 -24.11 13.28 20.96
C MET A 652 -23.07 12.46 20.19
N THR A 653 -23.16 12.39 18.87
CA THR A 653 -22.24 11.61 18.01
C THR A 653 -21.03 12.40 17.54
N SER A 654 -21.06 13.74 17.66
CA SER A 654 -20.03 14.61 17.13
C SER A 654 -18.70 14.51 17.89
N PRO A 655 -17.55 14.81 17.24
CA PRO A 655 -16.27 15.00 17.92
C PRO A 655 -16.31 16.05 19.02
N GLN A 656 -16.99 17.17 18.75
CA GLN A 656 -17.16 18.32 19.64
C GLN A 656 -17.86 17.93 20.94
N ARG A 657 -18.92 17.11 20.86
CA ARG A 657 -19.64 16.64 22.05
C ARG A 657 -18.88 15.54 22.77
N LYS A 658 -18.25 14.60 22.06
CA LYS A 658 -17.37 13.57 22.66
C LYS A 658 -16.22 14.22 23.47
N ALA A 659 -15.62 15.30 22.96
CA ALA A 659 -14.61 16.08 23.68
C ALA A 659 -15.16 16.72 24.96
N LEU A 660 -16.37 17.31 24.91
CA LEU A 660 -17.04 17.88 26.08
C LEU A 660 -17.38 16.80 27.14
N GLU A 661 -18.00 15.70 26.74
CA GLU A 661 -18.33 14.59 27.65
C GLU A 661 -17.07 14.03 28.34
N TRP A 662 -15.97 13.89 27.60
CA TRP A 662 -14.66 13.53 28.17
C TRP A 662 -14.18 14.58 29.19
N MET A 663 -14.24 15.88 28.90
CA MET A 663 -13.84 16.95 29.84
C MET A 663 -14.76 17.10 31.07
N LEU A 664 -16.01 16.63 30.98
CA LEU A 664 -16.94 16.60 32.10
C LEU A 664 -16.67 15.39 33.00
N HIS A 665 -16.57 14.19 32.43
CA HIS A 665 -16.69 12.94 33.17
C HIS A 665 -15.41 12.11 33.29
N HIS A 666 -14.38 12.38 32.48
CA HIS A 666 -13.17 11.55 32.38
C HIS A 666 -11.86 12.32 32.56
N ASP A 667 -11.82 13.63 32.29
CA ASP A 667 -10.64 14.45 32.48
C ASP A 667 -10.27 14.64 33.96
N GLY A 668 -9.13 14.06 34.37
CA GLY A 668 -8.61 14.17 35.73
C GLY A 668 -8.23 15.59 36.18
N LEU A 669 -8.04 16.53 35.25
CA LEU A 669 -7.78 17.95 35.59
C LEU A 669 -9.05 18.73 35.95
N GLN A 670 -10.25 18.21 35.63
CA GLN A 670 -11.55 18.78 36.01
C GLN A 670 -11.67 20.31 35.76
N LEU A 671 -11.19 20.76 34.60
CA LEU A 671 -11.18 22.17 34.25
C LEU A 671 -12.59 22.79 34.24
N ASN A 672 -12.62 24.12 34.37
CA ASN A 672 -13.82 24.95 34.24
C ASN A 672 -13.64 25.97 33.10
N ALA A 673 -14.73 26.61 32.69
CA ALA A 673 -14.77 27.54 31.56
C ALA A 673 -13.84 28.78 31.69
N ALA A 674 -13.37 29.11 32.90
CA ALA A 674 -12.44 30.22 33.16
C ALA A 674 -10.96 29.75 33.28
N SER A 675 -10.67 28.47 33.09
CA SER A 675 -9.31 27.92 33.17
C SER A 675 -8.52 28.30 31.90
N PRO A 676 -7.31 28.88 31.98
CA PRO A 676 -6.62 29.44 30.80
C PRO A 676 -6.42 28.46 29.63
N ASN A 677 -6.20 27.18 29.93
CA ASN A 677 -6.00 26.13 28.94
C ASN A 677 -7.28 25.36 28.55
N PHE A 678 -8.47 25.77 29.03
CA PHE A 678 -9.74 25.09 28.76
C PHE A 678 -10.02 24.92 27.27
N VAL A 679 -9.98 26.03 26.52
CA VAL A 679 -10.22 26.06 25.07
C VAL A 679 -9.13 25.30 24.29
N GLN A 680 -7.88 25.39 24.74
CA GLN A 680 -6.75 24.65 24.17
C GLN A 680 -6.97 23.14 24.29
N ARG A 681 -7.22 22.66 25.51
CA ARG A 681 -7.45 21.25 25.84
C ARG A 681 -8.68 20.71 25.12
N TYR A 682 -9.78 21.45 25.08
CA TYR A 682 -10.98 21.09 24.33
C TYR A 682 -10.70 20.91 22.82
N SER A 683 -9.99 21.85 22.20
CA SER A 683 -9.79 21.85 20.74
C SER A 683 -8.88 20.71 20.29
N ILE A 684 -7.87 20.37 21.09
CA ILE A 684 -7.01 19.21 20.83
C ILE A 684 -7.73 17.88 21.15
N SER A 685 -8.60 17.82 22.18
CA SER A 685 -9.49 16.66 22.40
C SER A 685 -10.52 16.49 21.28
N THR A 686 -11.04 17.59 20.71
CA THR A 686 -11.94 17.56 19.55
C THR A 686 -11.21 16.99 18.33
N PHE A 687 -9.94 17.33 18.13
CA PHE A 687 -9.11 16.75 17.07
C PHE A 687 -8.91 15.24 17.23
N TYR A 688 -8.69 14.74 18.44
CA TYR A 688 -8.69 13.30 18.73
C TYR A 688 -10.02 12.65 18.30
N PHE A 689 -11.16 13.12 18.80
CA PHE A 689 -12.46 12.50 18.49
C PHE A 689 -12.92 12.69 17.04
N ALA A 690 -12.28 13.57 16.27
CA ALA A 690 -12.54 13.78 14.85
C ALA A 690 -11.68 12.90 13.92
N THR A 691 -10.56 12.35 14.43
CA THR A 691 -9.57 11.62 13.63
C THR A 691 -9.19 10.24 14.19
N THR A 692 -10.05 9.71 15.07
CA THR A 692 -9.99 8.36 15.65
C THR A 692 -11.27 7.58 15.30
N ASN A 693 -11.12 6.35 14.81
CA ASN A 693 -12.24 5.39 14.68
C ASN A 693 -12.44 4.62 16.01
N SER A 694 -13.64 4.07 16.27
CA SER A 694 -13.96 3.41 17.54
C SER A 694 -13.23 2.09 17.80
N ALA A 695 -12.54 1.53 16.78
CA ALA A 695 -12.03 0.16 16.81
C ALA A 695 -10.53 0.02 17.09
N GLN A 696 -9.74 1.11 16.97
CA GLN A 696 -8.31 1.14 17.27
C GLN A 696 -7.88 2.56 17.71
N ASP A 697 -7.12 2.67 18.80
CA ASP A 697 -6.53 3.95 19.21
C ASP A 697 -5.24 4.20 18.42
N HIS A 698 -5.34 5.02 17.39
CA HIS A 698 -4.23 5.36 16.49
C HIS A 698 -3.25 6.40 17.09
N TRP A 699 -3.47 6.85 18.34
CA TRP A 699 -2.58 7.80 19.03
C TRP A 699 -1.48 7.08 19.85
N ASP A 700 -1.51 5.74 19.90
CA ASP A 700 -0.61 4.86 20.66
C ASP A 700 0.84 4.77 20.14
N LYS A 701 1.38 5.82 19.50
CA LYS A 701 2.80 5.89 19.07
C LYS A 701 3.79 6.12 20.23
N CYS A 702 3.67 5.35 21.30
CA CYS A 702 4.70 5.17 22.32
C CYS A 702 5.92 4.37 21.78
N GLY A 703 6.53 4.83 20.67
CA GLY A 703 7.75 4.30 20.05
C GLY A 703 7.61 2.87 19.48
N ALA A 704 7.79 2.69 18.17
CA ALA A 704 7.57 1.41 17.49
C ALA A 704 8.56 0.28 17.90
N ASP A 705 8.30 -0.35 19.05
CA ASP A 705 8.75 -1.67 19.52
C ASP A 705 7.91 -2.06 20.78
N ALA A 706 6.60 -1.80 20.72
CA ALA A 706 5.69 -1.82 21.88
C ALA A 706 4.64 -2.95 21.78
N LEU A 707 4.77 -3.97 22.65
CA LEU A 707 3.65 -4.85 22.99
C LEU A 707 2.65 -4.11 23.89
N GLN A 708 1.47 -4.69 24.11
CA GLN A 708 0.30 -4.08 24.77
C GLN A 708 0.46 -3.80 26.30
N SER A 709 1.70 -3.64 26.76
CA SER A 709 2.12 -3.29 28.12
C SER A 709 3.11 -2.11 28.17
N SER A 710 3.49 -1.55 27.01
CA SER A 710 4.75 -0.79 26.85
C SER A 710 4.63 0.74 26.83
N CYS A 711 3.57 1.34 27.39
CA CYS A 711 3.55 2.78 27.68
C CYS A 711 3.32 3.04 29.20
N PRO A 712 4.40 3.01 30.01
CA PRO A 712 4.34 2.93 31.48
C PRO A 712 4.17 4.28 32.20
N PHE A 713 3.96 5.38 31.47
CA PHE A 713 3.77 6.72 32.03
C PHE A 713 2.46 7.34 31.52
N GLU A 714 1.54 7.69 32.43
CA GLU A 714 0.28 8.38 32.03
C GLU A 714 0.53 9.73 31.34
N SER A 715 1.64 10.40 31.65
CA SER A 715 1.98 11.72 31.10
C SER A 715 2.10 11.72 29.58
N LEU A 716 2.54 10.60 28.99
CA LEU A 716 2.77 10.48 27.54
C LEU A 716 1.51 10.09 26.76
N ARG A 717 0.40 9.69 27.42
CA ARG A 717 -0.83 9.33 26.71
C ARG A 717 -1.58 10.56 26.24
N PHE A 718 -2.20 10.45 25.07
CA PHE A 718 -3.23 11.40 24.64
C PHE A 718 -4.47 11.26 25.55
N LEU A 719 -5.26 12.33 25.67
CA LEU A 719 -6.41 12.40 26.59
C LEU A 719 -6.07 11.95 28.03
N SER A 720 -4.87 12.28 28.53
CA SER A 720 -4.47 11.92 29.90
C SER A 720 -4.90 12.95 30.95
N SER A 721 -4.94 12.48 32.19
CA SER A 721 -5.10 13.25 33.44
C SER A 721 -4.09 14.41 33.62
N ASN A 722 -3.02 14.42 32.82
CA ASN A 722 -1.96 15.43 32.87
C ASN A 722 -2.28 16.63 31.97
N ASN A 723 -1.61 17.77 32.21
CA ASN A 723 -1.71 18.92 31.32
C ASN A 723 -1.24 18.55 29.90
N GLU A 724 -1.98 19.02 28.91
CA GLU A 724 -1.86 18.64 27.49
C GLU A 724 -0.49 18.96 26.86
N CYS A 725 0.30 19.85 27.44
CA CYS A 725 1.69 20.08 27.04
C CYS A 725 2.63 18.87 27.24
N ASN A 726 2.16 17.81 27.92
CA ASN A 726 2.89 16.55 28.11
C ASN A 726 2.42 15.44 27.16
N TRP A 727 1.26 15.59 26.51
CA TRP A 727 0.65 14.54 25.68
C TRP A 727 1.51 14.22 24.46
N PHE A 728 1.41 12.98 23.97
CA PHE A 728 2.13 12.55 22.77
C PHE A 728 1.95 13.54 21.60
N GLY A 729 3.04 13.86 20.92
CA GLY A 729 3.05 14.75 19.74
C GLY A 729 2.82 16.24 20.02
N ILE A 730 2.57 16.65 21.28
CA ILE A 730 2.36 18.05 21.66
C ILE A 730 3.67 18.70 22.12
N THR A 731 3.82 20.02 21.91
CA THR A 731 4.86 20.83 22.56
C THR A 731 4.31 22.22 22.86
N CYS A 732 4.64 22.77 24.02
CA CYS A 732 4.22 24.11 24.45
C CYS A 732 5.37 25.09 24.63
N ASN A 733 5.06 26.38 24.70
CA ASN A 733 5.97 27.42 25.17
C ASN A 733 5.98 27.52 26.71
N ALA A 734 6.76 28.47 27.25
CA ALA A 734 6.88 28.72 28.69
C ALA A 734 5.58 29.21 29.38
N ASN A 735 4.55 29.58 28.62
CA ASN A 735 3.22 29.95 29.14
C ASN A 735 2.28 28.73 29.23
N ASN A 736 2.70 27.55 28.77
CA ASN A 736 1.88 26.35 28.54
C ASN A 736 0.88 26.49 27.38
N GLU A 737 1.17 27.33 26.39
CA GLU A 737 0.42 27.41 25.14
C GLU A 737 1.02 26.44 24.11
N ILE A 738 0.20 25.66 23.41
CA ILE A 738 0.65 24.71 22.38
C ILE A 738 1.29 25.47 21.22
N THR A 739 2.56 25.17 20.94
CA THR A 739 3.33 25.67 19.79
C THR A 739 3.54 24.61 18.72
N ARG A 740 3.41 23.30 19.03
CA ARG A 740 3.55 22.22 18.03
C ARG A 740 2.54 21.11 18.26
N ILE A 741 1.99 20.62 17.14
CA ILE A 741 1.23 19.38 17.02
C ILE A 741 1.92 18.53 15.94
N ASN A 742 2.44 17.37 16.32
CA ASN A 742 3.10 16.43 15.42
C ASN A 742 2.48 15.03 15.54
N MET A 743 1.61 14.71 14.57
CA MET A 743 0.90 13.44 14.45
C MET A 743 1.26 12.72 13.14
N LYS A 744 2.50 12.88 12.69
CA LYS A 744 2.99 12.27 11.46
C LYS A 744 2.90 10.74 11.50
N GLU A 745 2.35 10.16 10.43
CA GLU A 745 2.40 8.72 10.15
C GLU A 745 1.65 7.88 11.21
N ASN A 746 0.74 8.48 11.99
CA ASN A 746 0.00 7.84 13.08
C ASN A 746 -1.13 6.91 12.59
N GLY A 747 -1.52 7.00 11.31
CA GLY A 747 -2.70 6.31 10.80
C GLY A 747 -4.00 6.98 11.26
N LEU A 748 -3.99 8.32 11.41
CA LEU A 748 -5.20 9.08 11.73
C LEU A 748 -6.22 8.93 10.60
N THR A 749 -7.44 8.50 10.95
CA THR A 749 -8.56 8.28 10.02
C THR A 749 -9.70 9.24 10.34
N GLY A 750 -10.13 10.07 9.39
CA GLY A 750 -11.27 10.96 9.61
C GLY A 750 -11.62 11.83 8.41
N SER A 751 -12.92 12.13 8.26
CA SER A 751 -13.48 12.96 7.19
C SER A 751 -13.47 14.46 7.47
N SER A 752 -13.02 14.88 8.66
CA SER A 752 -12.95 16.29 9.05
C SER A 752 -11.78 16.53 10.01
N VAL A 753 -10.89 17.46 9.64
CA VAL A 753 -9.97 18.09 10.58
C VAL A 753 -10.72 19.29 11.21
N PRO A 754 -10.92 19.34 12.53
CA PRO A 754 -11.77 20.34 13.15
C PRO A 754 -11.21 21.75 13.04
N LYS A 755 -12.07 22.69 12.67
CA LYS A 755 -11.82 24.15 12.68
C LYS A 755 -11.35 24.64 14.05
N GLU A 756 -11.73 23.95 15.12
CA GLU A 756 -11.46 24.28 16.52
C GLU A 756 -9.96 24.36 16.81
N LEU A 757 -9.11 23.63 16.07
CA LEU A 757 -7.65 23.78 16.13
C LEU A 757 -7.18 25.22 15.84
N ALA A 758 -7.95 26.02 15.11
CA ALA A 758 -7.68 27.44 14.88
C ALA A 758 -7.68 28.30 16.16
N SER A 759 -8.20 27.80 17.29
CA SER A 759 -8.11 28.48 18.58
C SER A 759 -6.70 28.51 19.17
N LEU A 760 -5.78 27.68 18.64
CA LEU A 760 -4.41 27.53 19.12
C LEU A 760 -3.51 28.62 18.54
N SER A 761 -3.77 29.87 18.91
CA SER A 761 -3.13 31.06 18.30
C SER A 761 -1.59 31.07 18.38
N SER A 762 -0.98 30.37 19.34
CA SER A 762 0.48 30.23 19.49
C SER A 762 1.08 29.06 18.70
N LEU A 763 0.30 28.32 17.90
CA LEU A 763 0.74 27.16 17.14
C LEU A 763 1.70 27.56 16.00
N GLU A 764 2.94 27.06 16.04
CA GLU A 764 3.99 27.29 15.04
C GLU A 764 4.16 26.13 14.06
N VAL A 765 3.82 24.90 14.48
CA VAL A 765 3.95 23.67 13.67
C VAL A 765 2.67 22.84 13.76
N LEU A 766 2.07 22.55 12.60
CA LEU A 766 1.02 21.55 12.46
C LEU A 766 1.49 20.49 11.46
N HIS A 767 1.75 19.28 11.93
CA HIS A 767 2.33 18.19 11.15
C HIS A 767 1.45 16.95 11.19
N LEU A 768 0.67 16.75 10.13
CA LEU A 768 -0.33 15.68 9.95
C LEU A 768 -0.03 14.76 8.76
N SER A 769 1.21 14.78 8.25
CA SER A 769 1.61 14.04 7.04
C SER A 769 1.53 12.52 7.20
N LYS A 770 1.34 11.80 6.09
CA LYS A 770 1.30 10.33 6.02
C LYS A 770 0.19 9.69 6.86
N ASN A 771 -0.99 10.29 6.89
CA ASN A 771 -2.19 9.73 7.53
C ASN A 771 -3.26 9.47 6.46
N ASP A 772 -4.44 9.01 6.88
CA ASP A 772 -5.55 8.68 5.98
C ASP A 772 -6.68 9.72 6.04
N LEU A 773 -6.34 10.97 6.40
CA LEU A 773 -7.30 12.07 6.56
C LEU A 773 -7.95 12.45 5.22
N SER A 774 -9.27 12.36 5.13
CA SER A 774 -10.08 12.59 3.92
C SER A 774 -10.88 13.91 3.96
N SER A 775 -10.34 14.90 4.67
CA SER A 775 -10.96 16.20 4.97
C SER A 775 -10.74 17.25 3.87
N THR A 776 -11.46 18.36 3.93
CA THR A 776 -10.98 19.64 3.37
C THR A 776 -10.00 20.33 4.34
N ILE A 777 -9.28 21.37 3.89
CA ILE A 777 -8.54 22.25 4.80
C ILE A 777 -9.52 23.28 5.41
N PRO A 778 -9.63 23.43 6.75
CA PRO A 778 -10.52 24.41 7.35
C PRO A 778 -10.12 25.85 7.00
N SER A 779 -11.09 26.68 6.63
CA SER A 779 -10.83 28.10 6.31
C SER A 779 -10.30 28.87 7.53
N GLU A 780 -10.72 28.45 8.71
CA GLU A 780 -10.39 28.98 10.02
C GLU A 780 -8.92 28.84 10.37
N PHE A 781 -8.17 27.93 9.72
CA PHE A 781 -6.72 27.83 9.90
C PHE A 781 -5.98 29.12 9.56
N GLY A 782 -6.58 30.02 8.76
CA GLY A 782 -6.07 31.38 8.54
C GLY A 782 -5.93 32.24 9.80
N LEU A 783 -6.55 31.86 10.93
CA LEU A 783 -6.40 32.53 12.22
C LEU A 783 -5.08 32.19 12.94
N LEU A 784 -4.39 31.12 12.52
CA LEU A 784 -3.15 30.62 13.13
C LEU A 784 -1.92 31.46 12.72
N THR A 785 -1.94 32.77 12.91
CA THR A 785 -0.95 33.72 12.33
C THR A 785 0.52 33.49 12.74
N ASN A 786 0.77 32.71 13.80
CA ASN A 786 2.11 32.27 14.21
C ASN A 786 2.59 30.97 13.51
N LEU A 787 1.77 30.33 12.69
CA LEU A 787 2.08 29.07 12.01
C LEU A 787 3.20 29.25 10.98
N LYS A 788 4.30 28.52 11.18
CA LYS A 788 5.52 28.57 10.36
C LYS A 788 5.65 27.35 9.45
N TYR A 789 5.14 26.20 9.89
CA TYR A 789 5.23 24.93 9.16
C TYR A 789 3.90 24.19 9.19
N LEU A 790 3.33 23.97 8.00
CA LEU A 790 2.08 23.23 7.80
C LEU A 790 2.34 22.04 6.86
N TYR A 791 2.29 20.83 7.41
CA TYR A 791 2.48 19.57 6.67
C TYR A 791 1.18 18.75 6.68
N LEU A 792 0.54 18.66 5.52
CA LEU A 792 -0.67 17.90 5.22
C LEU A 792 -0.43 16.85 4.12
N ASN A 793 0.79 16.79 3.59
CA ASN A 793 1.16 15.94 2.46
C ASN A 793 1.07 14.43 2.76
N ASN A 794 0.89 13.61 1.71
CA ASN A 794 0.64 12.16 1.80
C ASN A 794 -0.61 11.87 2.66
N ASN A 795 -1.80 12.24 2.17
CA ASN A 795 -3.10 12.05 2.83
C ASN A 795 -4.21 11.86 1.77
N ASN A 796 -5.47 11.94 2.17
CA ASN A 796 -6.64 11.92 1.28
C ASN A 796 -7.37 13.28 1.20
N PHE A 797 -6.70 14.42 1.51
CA PHE A 797 -7.35 15.74 1.54
C PHE A 797 -7.97 16.12 0.20
N ILE A 798 -9.17 16.70 0.24
CA ILE A 798 -9.99 17.08 -0.92
C ILE A 798 -10.31 18.58 -0.96
N GLY A 799 -10.79 19.04 -2.13
CA GLY A 799 -11.26 20.42 -2.33
C GLY A 799 -10.12 21.41 -2.56
N THR A 800 -10.42 22.70 -2.39
CA THR A 800 -9.50 23.80 -2.73
C THR A 800 -8.71 24.31 -1.52
N ILE A 801 -7.63 25.04 -1.80
CA ILE A 801 -6.88 25.77 -0.77
C ILE A 801 -7.67 27.02 -0.35
N PRO A 802 -7.99 27.22 0.94
CA PRO A 802 -8.68 28.43 1.39
C PRO A 802 -7.83 29.69 1.19
N THR A 803 -8.40 30.73 0.57
CA THR A 803 -7.75 32.06 0.46
C THR A 803 -7.41 32.67 1.83
N SER A 804 -8.12 32.27 2.87
CA SER A 804 -7.85 32.66 4.27
C SER A 804 -6.50 32.18 4.80
N LEU A 805 -5.87 31.15 4.22
CA LEU A 805 -4.47 30.81 4.52
C LEU A 805 -3.51 31.95 4.13
N GLY A 806 -3.94 32.89 3.29
CA GLY A 806 -3.24 34.14 3.01
C GLY A 806 -3.10 35.09 4.20
N ASN A 807 -3.69 34.78 5.36
CA ASN A 807 -3.41 35.47 6.62
C ASN A 807 -2.16 34.93 7.35
N LEU A 808 -1.58 33.81 6.92
CA LEU A 808 -0.48 33.11 7.59
C LEU A 808 0.90 33.74 7.30
N HIS A 809 1.07 35.00 7.68
CA HIS A 809 2.28 35.81 7.42
C HIS A 809 3.57 35.31 8.11
N SER A 810 3.50 34.23 8.92
CA SER A 810 4.66 33.53 9.49
C SER A 810 5.08 32.30 8.67
N LEU A 811 4.25 31.86 7.71
CA LEU A 811 4.38 30.58 7.03
C LEU A 811 5.67 30.54 6.23
N THR A 812 6.50 29.55 6.55
CA THR A 812 7.83 29.31 5.97
C THR A 812 7.83 28.06 5.11
N LEU A 813 7.01 27.07 5.46
CA LEU A 813 6.79 25.84 4.70
C LEU A 813 5.29 25.51 4.62
N PHE A 814 4.82 25.25 3.40
CA PHE A 814 3.52 24.64 3.14
C PHE A 814 3.72 23.37 2.30
N ALA A 815 3.33 22.21 2.85
CA ALA A 815 3.42 20.93 2.19
C ALA A 815 2.05 20.24 2.17
N VAL A 816 1.49 20.06 0.99
CA VAL A 816 0.17 19.47 0.71
C VAL A 816 0.21 18.45 -0.44
N GLY A 817 1.41 18.14 -0.95
CA GLY A 817 1.64 17.14 -2.00
C GLY A 817 1.12 15.73 -1.69
N ASN A 818 0.93 14.88 -2.71
CA ASN A 818 0.33 13.55 -2.60
C ASN A 818 -1.04 13.59 -1.87
N ASN A 819 -2.05 14.21 -2.50
CA ASN A 819 -3.41 14.37 -1.99
C ASN A 819 -4.44 14.36 -3.14
N LYS A 820 -5.71 14.75 -2.88
CA LYS A 820 -6.82 14.81 -3.85
C LYS A 820 -7.38 16.25 -3.95
N MET A 821 -6.54 17.26 -3.75
CA MET A 821 -6.93 18.67 -3.75
C MET A 821 -6.98 19.24 -5.17
N ASN A 822 -7.89 20.18 -5.40
CA ASN A 822 -8.21 20.72 -6.72
C ASN A 822 -8.35 22.25 -6.73
N GLY A 823 -8.72 22.82 -7.88
CA GLY A 823 -8.83 24.27 -8.06
C GLY A 823 -7.51 24.94 -8.45
N THR A 824 -7.54 26.27 -8.43
CA THR A 824 -6.38 27.15 -8.67
C THR A 824 -5.67 27.50 -7.38
N ILE A 825 -4.35 27.74 -7.41
CA ILE A 825 -3.63 28.24 -6.24
C ILE A 825 -4.01 29.71 -5.97
N PRO A 826 -4.48 30.07 -4.75
CA PRO A 826 -4.80 31.45 -4.43
C PRO A 826 -3.53 32.31 -4.32
N GLY A 827 -3.53 33.49 -4.93
CA GLY A 827 -2.39 34.41 -4.91
C GLY A 827 -2.06 34.91 -3.51
N GLU A 828 -3.06 34.95 -2.63
CA GLU A 828 -2.94 35.35 -1.22
C GLU A 828 -2.05 34.41 -0.39
N LEU A 829 -1.81 33.17 -0.84
CA LEU A 829 -0.93 32.19 -0.18
C LEU A 829 0.55 32.61 -0.16
N PHE A 830 0.94 33.58 -1.00
CA PHE A 830 2.33 33.94 -1.24
C PHE A 830 2.77 35.14 -0.39
N HIS A 831 3.54 34.87 0.66
CA HIS A 831 4.15 35.88 1.55
C HIS A 831 5.68 35.90 1.45
N PRO A 832 6.35 36.99 1.89
CA PRO A 832 7.81 37.06 1.93
C PRO A 832 8.49 36.06 2.87
N THR A 833 7.76 35.41 3.78
CA THR A 833 8.30 34.38 4.70
C THR A 833 8.43 33.00 4.08
N LEU A 834 7.65 32.70 3.02
CA LEU A 834 7.55 31.38 2.42
C LEU A 834 8.86 31.00 1.70
N LYS A 835 9.37 29.80 2.00
CA LYS A 835 10.64 29.26 1.48
C LYS A 835 10.49 27.89 0.84
N TYR A 836 9.54 27.09 1.32
CA TYR A 836 9.31 25.72 0.90
C TYR A 836 7.84 25.54 0.52
N LEU A 837 7.60 25.12 -0.72
CA LEU A 837 6.28 24.85 -1.25
C LEU A 837 6.29 23.46 -1.88
N ASP A 838 5.45 22.57 -1.36
CA ASP A 838 5.27 21.19 -1.81
C ASP A 838 3.77 20.95 -2.08
N MET A 839 3.42 20.71 -3.34
CA MET A 839 2.04 20.57 -3.84
C MET A 839 1.94 19.45 -4.89
N ASP A 840 2.88 18.51 -4.89
CA ASP A 840 2.99 17.46 -5.91
C ASP A 840 1.79 16.50 -5.94
N ASP A 841 1.65 15.70 -7.00
CA ASP A 841 0.67 14.60 -7.14
C ASP A 841 -0.73 14.96 -6.56
N ASN A 842 -1.41 15.89 -7.23
CA ASN A 842 -2.72 16.46 -6.86
C ASN A 842 -3.56 16.80 -8.13
N ASP A 843 -4.77 17.33 -7.93
CA ASP A 843 -5.74 17.69 -8.97
C ASP A 843 -5.74 19.21 -9.30
N PHE A 844 -4.73 19.99 -8.87
CA PHE A 844 -4.69 21.45 -9.10
C PHE A 844 -4.57 21.82 -10.59
N HIS A 845 -5.12 22.96 -10.99
CA HIS A 845 -5.21 23.39 -12.39
C HIS A 845 -5.15 24.92 -12.56
N GLY A 846 -5.16 25.38 -13.81
CA GLY A 846 -5.04 26.80 -14.17
C GLY A 846 -3.59 27.28 -14.27
N THR A 847 -3.41 28.59 -14.39
CA THR A 847 -2.10 29.26 -14.47
C THR A 847 -1.51 29.55 -13.09
N LEU A 848 -0.18 29.59 -12.99
CA LEU A 848 0.50 30.07 -11.78
C LEU A 848 0.21 31.55 -11.49
N PRO A 849 -0.11 31.94 -10.24
CA PRO A 849 -0.43 33.31 -9.87
C PRO A 849 0.81 34.21 -9.83
N SER A 850 0.65 35.50 -10.16
CA SER A 850 1.72 36.50 -10.18
C SER A 850 2.42 36.70 -8.84
N GLU A 851 1.65 36.55 -7.77
CA GLU A 851 2.01 36.79 -6.36
C GLU A 851 3.14 35.85 -5.90
N MET A 852 3.23 34.66 -6.50
CA MET A 852 4.34 33.71 -6.32
C MET A 852 5.70 34.33 -6.62
N PHE A 853 5.76 35.26 -7.57
CA PHE A 853 6.99 35.87 -8.09
C PHE A 853 7.24 37.29 -7.59
N THR A 854 6.23 37.94 -7.01
CA THR A 854 6.32 39.31 -6.48
C THR A 854 6.32 39.36 -4.95
N SER A 855 5.64 38.43 -4.29
CA SER A 855 5.46 38.41 -2.84
C SER A 855 6.38 37.40 -2.15
N SER A 856 6.57 36.21 -2.72
CA SER A 856 7.38 35.13 -2.13
C SER A 856 8.82 35.04 -2.65
N ILE A 857 9.51 36.19 -2.73
CA ILE A 857 10.92 36.32 -3.18
C ILE A 857 11.96 35.51 -2.39
N ASN A 858 11.56 34.84 -1.30
CA ASN A 858 12.42 33.98 -0.49
C ASN A 858 12.25 32.47 -0.75
N LEU A 859 11.42 32.06 -1.73
CA LEU A 859 11.27 30.66 -2.13
C LEU A 859 12.62 30.02 -2.52
N MET A 860 12.83 28.80 -2.02
CA MET A 860 14.04 28.00 -2.19
C MET A 860 13.72 26.67 -2.88
N ASN A 861 12.65 25.99 -2.45
CA ASN A 861 12.20 24.75 -3.06
C ASN A 861 10.72 24.88 -3.44
N ILE A 862 10.40 24.52 -4.67
CA ILE A 862 9.06 24.50 -5.23
C ILE A 862 8.86 23.14 -5.91
N ASP A 863 8.01 22.30 -5.34
CA ASP A 863 7.54 21.05 -5.95
C ASP A 863 6.05 21.16 -6.22
N MET A 864 5.67 20.97 -7.49
CA MET A 864 4.32 21.10 -8.01
C MET A 864 4.10 20.19 -9.22
N GLY A 865 4.86 19.08 -9.27
CA GLY A 865 4.71 18.06 -10.31
C GLY A 865 3.40 17.27 -10.15
N GLY A 866 3.03 16.48 -11.15
CA GLY A 866 1.88 15.56 -11.05
C GLY A 866 0.55 16.27 -10.86
N ASN A 867 0.31 17.35 -11.61
CA ASN A 867 -0.88 18.19 -11.51
C ASN A 867 -1.42 18.52 -12.92
N ARG A 868 -2.38 19.44 -13.02
CA ARG A 868 -2.99 19.88 -14.29
C ARG A 868 -2.76 21.35 -14.59
N PHE A 869 -1.69 21.96 -14.08
CA PHE A 869 -1.35 23.35 -14.35
C PHE A 869 -1.12 23.59 -15.85
N GLU A 870 -1.58 24.74 -16.35
CA GLU A 870 -1.67 25.06 -17.77
C GLU A 870 -1.14 26.45 -18.10
N GLY A 871 -1.07 26.76 -19.39
CA GLY A 871 -0.48 28.01 -19.91
C GLY A 871 1.04 27.95 -19.98
N THR A 872 1.69 29.12 -20.09
CA THR A 872 3.15 29.25 -20.21
C THR A 872 3.82 29.32 -18.84
N ILE A 873 5.01 28.73 -18.68
CA ILE A 873 5.87 28.95 -17.51
C ILE A 873 6.15 30.47 -17.39
N PRO A 874 5.83 31.13 -16.26
CA PRO A 874 6.04 32.57 -16.13
C PRO A 874 7.52 32.96 -16.03
N ALA A 875 7.91 34.04 -16.71
CA ALA A 875 9.24 34.64 -16.57
C ALA A 875 9.56 35.11 -15.12
N GLY A 876 8.54 35.27 -14.27
CA GLY A 876 8.67 35.68 -12.87
C GLY A 876 9.53 34.77 -12.00
N PHE A 877 9.77 33.51 -12.39
CA PHE A 877 10.76 32.65 -11.72
C PHE A 877 12.17 33.29 -11.65
N GLY A 878 12.52 34.17 -12.59
CA GLY A 878 13.78 34.92 -12.59
C GLY A 878 13.95 35.91 -11.41
N ASN A 879 12.88 36.23 -10.69
CA ASN A 879 12.93 37.09 -9.49
C ASN A 879 13.33 36.33 -8.22
N LEU A 880 13.39 35.00 -8.26
CA LEU A 880 13.56 34.15 -7.09
C LEU A 880 15.04 33.79 -6.87
N ASP A 881 15.88 34.77 -6.54
CA ASP A 881 17.36 34.62 -6.37
C ASP A 881 17.81 33.42 -5.50
N LYS A 882 16.94 33.00 -4.57
CA LYS A 882 17.18 31.93 -3.58
C LYS A 882 16.66 30.57 -4.02
N LEU A 883 16.03 30.47 -5.18
CA LEU A 883 15.47 29.24 -5.74
C LEU A 883 16.59 28.23 -6.04
N LYS A 884 16.50 27.06 -5.42
CA LYS A 884 17.42 25.92 -5.57
C LYS A 884 16.80 24.76 -6.31
N LEU A 885 15.52 24.51 -6.09
CA LEU A 885 14.79 23.37 -6.64
C LEU A 885 13.45 23.85 -7.21
N LEU A 886 13.22 23.56 -8.50
CA LEU A 886 11.94 23.74 -9.17
C LEU A 886 11.57 22.45 -9.90
N ARG A 887 10.43 21.87 -9.51
CA ARG A 887 9.84 20.69 -10.15
C ARG A 887 8.41 21.01 -10.58
N MET A 888 8.18 20.95 -11.89
CA MET A 888 6.91 21.23 -12.57
C MET A 888 6.50 20.08 -13.50
N ASN A 889 7.12 18.91 -13.33
CA ASN A 889 6.96 17.76 -14.22
C ASN A 889 5.55 17.15 -14.18
N SER A 890 5.11 16.49 -15.24
CA SER A 890 3.74 15.93 -15.35
C SER A 890 2.68 17.00 -15.11
N ASN A 891 2.60 17.97 -16.03
CA ASN A 891 1.62 19.05 -16.06
C ASN A 891 1.24 19.37 -17.53
N ASN A 892 0.37 20.35 -17.73
CA ASN A 892 -0.09 20.80 -19.05
C ASN A 892 0.60 22.10 -19.51
N PHE A 893 1.80 22.43 -19.05
CA PHE A 893 2.49 23.65 -19.46
C PHE A 893 2.83 23.63 -20.96
N ILE A 894 2.62 24.75 -21.65
CA ILE A 894 2.76 24.93 -23.09
C ILE A 894 3.74 26.06 -23.44
N GLY A 895 4.22 26.05 -24.68
CA GLY A 895 5.03 27.12 -25.24
C GLY A 895 6.50 27.01 -24.88
N LYS A 896 7.26 28.06 -25.20
CA LYS A 896 8.71 28.09 -24.98
C LYS A 896 9.08 28.22 -23.51
N MET A 897 10.26 27.73 -23.18
CA MET A 897 10.88 27.95 -21.88
C MET A 897 11.36 29.41 -21.75
N PRO A 898 10.98 30.15 -20.70
CA PRO A 898 11.43 31.54 -20.51
C PRO A 898 12.92 31.60 -20.17
N GLN A 899 13.64 32.51 -20.81
CA GLN A 899 15.07 32.77 -20.57
C GLN A 899 15.32 33.22 -19.11
N GLU A 900 14.36 33.91 -18.50
CA GLU A 900 14.46 34.47 -17.15
C GLU A 900 14.55 33.39 -16.06
N LEU A 901 14.07 32.17 -16.33
CA LEU A 901 14.14 31.02 -15.41
C LEU A 901 15.58 30.64 -15.03
N PHE A 902 16.57 31.07 -15.81
CA PHE A 902 17.99 30.76 -15.62
C PHE A 902 18.80 31.88 -14.95
N LEU A 903 18.14 32.98 -14.59
CA LEU A 903 18.74 34.08 -13.82
C LEU A 903 19.05 33.73 -12.35
N PRO A 904 18.27 32.90 -11.62
CA PRO A 904 18.54 32.61 -10.22
C PRO A 904 19.88 31.88 -10.02
N PRO A 905 20.89 32.50 -9.37
CA PRO A 905 22.23 31.92 -9.24
C PRO A 905 22.26 30.70 -8.32
N SER A 906 21.20 30.51 -7.53
CA SER A 906 21.04 29.41 -6.58
C SER A 906 20.48 28.12 -7.21
N LEU A 907 20.07 28.12 -8.49
CA LEU A 907 19.31 27.01 -9.09
C LEU A 907 20.18 25.77 -9.29
N HIS A 908 19.84 24.68 -8.59
CA HIS A 908 20.53 23.39 -8.63
C HIS A 908 19.73 22.31 -9.35
N THR A 909 18.40 22.30 -9.21
CA THR A 909 17.53 21.25 -9.75
C THR A 909 16.37 21.87 -10.53
N LEU A 910 16.29 21.58 -11.82
CA LEU A 910 15.17 21.93 -12.68
C LEU A 910 14.58 20.66 -13.31
N ASN A 911 13.30 20.39 -13.03
CA ASN A 911 12.55 19.32 -13.69
C ASN A 911 11.25 19.87 -14.30
N CYS A 912 11.18 19.90 -15.62
CA CYS A 912 10.00 20.27 -16.41
C CYS A 912 9.53 19.12 -17.31
N SER A 913 9.97 17.88 -17.03
CA SER A 913 9.65 16.73 -17.87
C SER A 913 8.15 16.39 -17.93
N ASN A 914 7.71 15.71 -18.98
CA ASN A 914 6.31 15.33 -19.18
C ASN A 914 5.37 16.56 -19.17
N ASN A 915 5.58 17.46 -20.13
CA ASN A 915 4.79 18.68 -20.38
C ASN A 915 4.65 18.89 -21.91
N ASN A 916 4.01 19.98 -22.33
CA ASN A 916 3.82 20.35 -23.75
C ASN A 916 4.73 21.54 -24.17
N LEU A 917 5.88 21.69 -23.52
CA LEU A 917 6.84 22.78 -23.79
C LEU A 917 7.50 22.58 -25.16
N ASN A 918 7.84 23.66 -25.83
CA ASN A 918 8.30 23.66 -27.23
C ASN A 918 9.33 24.77 -27.53
N GLU A 919 9.57 25.02 -28.82
CA GLU A 919 10.70 25.80 -29.34
C GLU A 919 12.08 25.20 -28.94
N SER A 920 13.16 25.93 -29.20
CA SER A 920 14.52 25.53 -28.84
C SER A 920 14.88 25.91 -27.40
N LEU A 921 15.79 25.14 -26.80
CA LEU A 921 16.37 25.48 -25.50
C LEU A 921 17.01 26.89 -25.54
N PRO A 922 16.69 27.80 -24.61
CA PRO A 922 17.22 29.16 -24.61
C PRO A 922 18.73 29.18 -24.32
N ASP A 923 19.42 30.21 -24.80
CA ASP A 923 20.87 30.29 -24.74
C ASP A 923 21.37 30.68 -23.32
N GLU A 924 20.45 31.20 -22.50
CA GLU A 924 20.61 31.54 -21.08
C GLU A 924 20.63 30.32 -20.16
N LEU A 925 20.07 29.17 -20.60
CA LEU A 925 20.15 27.87 -19.88
C LEU A 925 21.59 27.55 -19.47
N TYR A 926 22.53 27.79 -20.38
CA TYR A 926 23.94 27.46 -20.20
C TYR A 926 24.66 28.44 -19.25
N GLY A 927 24.02 29.55 -18.88
CA GLY A 927 24.49 30.49 -17.84
C GLY A 927 24.19 30.03 -16.41
N ALA A 928 23.23 29.12 -16.21
CA ALA A 928 22.84 28.59 -14.90
C ALA A 928 23.83 27.54 -14.36
N THR A 929 25.11 27.92 -14.24
CA THR A 929 26.25 27.04 -13.94
C THR A 929 26.16 26.28 -12.61
N SER A 930 25.28 26.68 -11.69
CA SER A 930 24.96 25.98 -10.43
C SER A 930 24.15 24.69 -10.61
N LEU A 931 23.56 24.46 -11.80
CA LEU A 931 22.72 23.30 -12.08
C LEU A 931 23.46 21.97 -11.84
N ARG A 932 22.84 21.11 -11.04
CA ARG A 932 23.20 19.70 -10.77
C ARG A 932 22.26 18.74 -11.50
N VAL A 933 20.98 19.08 -11.65
CA VAL A 933 19.97 18.23 -12.31
C VAL A 933 19.17 19.07 -13.32
N LEU A 934 19.18 18.64 -14.59
CA LEU A 934 18.36 19.21 -15.66
C LEU A 934 17.54 18.11 -16.32
N ASN A 935 16.23 18.10 -16.08
CA ASN A 935 15.31 17.13 -16.66
C ASN A 935 14.18 17.82 -17.45
N LEU A 936 14.26 17.71 -18.78
CA LEU A 936 13.35 18.28 -19.77
C LEU A 936 12.70 17.19 -20.65
N ALA A 937 12.82 15.93 -20.25
CA ALA A 937 12.34 14.76 -21.00
C ALA A 937 10.82 14.79 -21.26
N SER A 938 10.34 14.08 -22.28
CA SER A 938 8.91 14.03 -22.66
C SER A 938 8.30 15.42 -22.83
N ASN A 939 8.80 16.16 -23.82
CA ASN A 939 8.32 17.48 -24.23
C ASN A 939 8.41 17.59 -25.78
N ASN A 940 8.12 18.77 -26.33
CA ASN A 940 8.22 19.07 -27.76
C ASN A 940 9.39 20.04 -28.07
N PHE A 941 10.48 20.00 -27.29
CA PHE A 941 11.67 20.85 -27.56
C PHE A 941 12.36 20.44 -28.86
N SER A 942 12.79 21.42 -29.65
CA SER A 942 13.33 21.20 -31.00
C SER A 942 14.66 21.95 -31.26
N GLY A 943 15.28 21.67 -32.40
CA GLY A 943 16.60 22.22 -32.75
C GLY A 943 17.76 21.50 -32.04
N THR A 944 18.94 22.12 -32.03
CA THR A 944 20.20 21.49 -31.61
C THR A 944 20.55 21.72 -30.14
N ILE A 945 21.14 20.72 -29.48
CA ILE A 945 21.84 20.92 -28.20
C ILE A 945 23.06 21.83 -28.44
N SER A 946 23.19 22.93 -27.68
CA SER A 946 24.28 23.90 -27.87
C SER A 946 25.61 23.38 -27.34
N ASN A 947 26.72 23.76 -27.99
CA ASN A 947 28.07 23.51 -27.48
C ASN A 947 28.33 24.16 -26.10
N LYS A 948 27.53 25.15 -25.69
CA LYS A 948 27.62 25.74 -24.34
C LYS A 948 27.17 24.80 -23.21
N ILE A 949 26.60 23.62 -23.51
CA ILE A 949 26.23 22.61 -22.51
C ILE A 949 27.40 22.22 -21.58
N GLY A 950 28.65 22.28 -22.08
CA GLY A 950 29.86 22.02 -21.30
C GLY A 950 30.23 23.08 -20.25
N ASP A 951 29.55 24.24 -20.22
CA ASP A 951 29.76 25.26 -19.20
C ASP A 951 29.05 24.95 -17.88
N LEU A 952 28.05 24.05 -17.89
CA LEU A 952 27.30 23.57 -16.71
C LEU A 952 28.10 22.59 -15.84
N LYS A 953 29.31 22.97 -15.43
CA LYS A 953 30.34 22.09 -14.81
C LYS A 953 29.92 21.37 -13.51
N TYR A 954 28.81 21.76 -12.90
CA TYR A 954 28.24 21.09 -11.72
C TYR A 954 27.18 20.03 -12.04
N LEU A 955 26.80 19.88 -13.32
CA LEU A 955 25.73 19.00 -13.77
C LEU A 955 26.07 17.52 -13.55
N GLN A 956 25.10 16.80 -13.01
CA GLN A 956 25.17 15.39 -12.61
C GLN A 956 24.13 14.56 -13.37
N GLU A 957 22.98 15.16 -13.68
CA GLU A 957 21.93 14.51 -14.46
C GLU A 957 21.47 15.41 -15.62
N LEU A 958 21.48 14.85 -16.83
CA LEU A 958 21.01 15.48 -18.07
C LEU A 958 19.98 14.55 -18.73
N LYS A 959 18.69 14.88 -18.61
CA LYS A 959 17.58 14.08 -19.14
C LYS A 959 16.80 14.89 -20.17
N LEU A 960 16.99 14.57 -21.45
CA LEU A 960 16.39 15.24 -22.62
C LEU A 960 15.58 14.27 -23.50
N GLN A 961 15.43 13.01 -23.08
CA GLN A 961 14.81 11.95 -23.87
C GLN A 961 13.33 12.21 -24.19
N SER A 962 12.81 11.66 -25.28
CA SER A 962 11.46 11.90 -25.78
C SER A 962 11.22 13.39 -26.08
N ASN A 963 11.94 13.92 -27.06
CA ASN A 963 11.82 15.30 -27.56
C ASN A 963 12.02 15.33 -29.10
N GLN A 964 12.07 16.52 -29.69
CA GLN A 964 12.25 16.75 -31.13
C GLN A 964 13.63 17.36 -31.42
N LEU A 965 14.63 17.12 -30.56
CA LEU A 965 15.99 17.65 -30.71
C LEU A 965 16.71 16.97 -31.88
N GLU A 966 17.49 17.73 -32.64
CA GLU A 966 18.13 17.30 -33.88
C GLU A 966 19.63 17.64 -33.94
N GLY A 967 20.31 17.09 -34.95
CA GLY A 967 21.74 17.30 -35.17
C GLY A 967 22.64 16.41 -34.31
N THR A 968 23.91 16.80 -34.19
CA THR A 968 24.96 15.99 -33.54
C THR A 968 25.12 16.28 -32.05
N ILE A 969 25.44 15.26 -31.26
CA ILE A 969 25.76 15.38 -29.83
C ILE A 969 27.01 16.27 -29.63
N PRO A 970 26.95 17.36 -28.84
CA PRO A 970 28.11 18.19 -28.56
C PRO A 970 29.22 17.47 -27.81
N SER A 971 30.44 17.51 -28.34
CA SER A 971 31.63 16.99 -27.64
C SER A 971 31.94 17.74 -26.35
N THR A 972 31.47 18.97 -26.19
CA THR A 972 31.63 19.75 -24.94
C THR A 972 30.91 19.14 -23.74
N ILE A 973 29.97 18.20 -23.93
CA ILE A 973 29.42 17.37 -22.84
C ILE A 973 30.55 16.61 -22.10
N GLY A 974 31.65 16.27 -22.79
CA GLY A 974 32.85 15.67 -22.19
C GLY A 974 33.61 16.58 -21.20
N LEU A 975 33.16 17.82 -20.98
CA LEU A 975 33.67 18.71 -19.92
C LEU A 975 32.91 18.56 -18.60
N LEU A 976 31.77 17.85 -18.59
CA LEU A 976 30.89 17.66 -17.44
C LEU A 976 31.42 16.56 -16.50
N SER A 977 32.54 16.83 -15.83
CA SER A 977 33.25 15.87 -14.97
C SER A 977 32.48 15.37 -13.74
N ARG A 978 31.30 15.94 -13.46
CA ARG A 978 30.38 15.50 -12.39
C ARG A 978 29.17 14.69 -12.90
N LEU A 979 29.05 14.48 -14.22
CA LEU A 979 27.94 13.78 -14.84
C LEU A 979 27.88 12.31 -14.37
N ARG A 980 26.70 11.88 -13.93
CA ARG A 980 26.37 10.52 -13.42
C ARG A 980 25.30 9.85 -14.26
N SER A 981 24.41 10.62 -14.90
CA SER A 981 23.40 10.08 -15.80
C SER A 981 23.09 11.04 -16.94
N MET A 982 23.08 10.51 -18.16
CA MET A 982 22.66 11.21 -19.37
C MET A 982 21.68 10.34 -20.15
N ASP A 983 20.53 10.89 -20.52
CA ASP A 983 19.57 10.24 -21.41
C ASP A 983 19.06 11.22 -22.46
N ILE A 984 19.24 10.85 -23.72
CA ILE A 984 18.89 11.63 -24.91
C ILE A 984 18.06 10.82 -25.91
N LYS A 985 17.56 9.64 -25.52
CA LYS A 985 16.81 8.72 -26.40
C LYS A 985 15.51 9.31 -26.95
N PHE A 986 14.94 8.69 -27.97
CA PHE A 986 13.72 9.11 -28.63
C PHE A 986 13.77 10.59 -29.05
N ASN A 987 14.83 10.95 -29.77
CA ASN A 987 15.02 12.26 -30.41
C ASN A 987 15.34 12.09 -31.91
N SER A 988 15.59 13.20 -32.62
CA SER A 988 16.10 13.23 -34.01
C SER A 988 17.62 13.49 -34.08
N LEU A 989 18.32 13.22 -32.97
CA LEU A 989 19.79 13.34 -32.87
C LEU A 989 20.47 12.28 -33.75
N ASN A 990 21.63 12.61 -34.32
CA ASN A 990 22.34 11.74 -35.25
C ASN A 990 23.87 11.80 -35.14
N GLY A 991 24.55 10.84 -35.77
CA GLY A 991 26.01 10.77 -35.88
C GLY A 991 26.61 9.75 -34.92
N SER A 992 27.61 10.15 -34.15
CA SER A 992 28.30 9.31 -33.18
C SER A 992 28.45 9.99 -31.83
N MET A 993 28.39 9.21 -30.74
CA MET A 993 28.73 9.67 -29.41
C MET A 993 30.21 10.12 -29.38
N PRO A 994 30.55 11.35 -28.95
CA PRO A 994 31.93 11.82 -28.98
C PRO A 994 32.83 11.08 -27.96
N ASP A 995 34.06 10.73 -28.36
CA ASP A 995 35.04 10.01 -27.53
C ASP A 995 35.22 10.61 -26.13
N ASN A 996 35.21 11.94 -26.03
CA ASN A 996 35.41 12.63 -24.76
C ASN A 996 34.17 12.65 -23.86
N VAL A 997 32.96 12.36 -24.38
CA VAL A 997 31.79 12.00 -23.57
C VAL A 997 31.96 10.58 -23.04
N CYS A 998 32.40 9.65 -23.88
CA CYS A 998 32.71 8.28 -23.46
C CYS A 998 33.81 8.22 -22.38
N HIS A 999 34.82 9.08 -22.45
CA HIS A 999 35.90 9.14 -21.46
C HIS A 999 35.44 9.48 -20.04
N LEU A 1000 34.31 10.18 -19.84
CA LEU A 1000 33.74 10.45 -18.52
C LEU A 1000 33.46 9.15 -17.72
N LYS A 1001 33.15 8.06 -18.44
CA LYS A 1001 32.88 6.72 -17.89
C LYS A 1001 34.15 6.05 -17.35
N GLY A 1002 35.34 6.51 -17.76
CA GLY A 1002 36.64 6.03 -17.29
C GLY A 1002 37.37 6.98 -16.33
N SER A 1003 36.96 8.24 -16.22
CA SER A 1003 37.64 9.27 -15.41
C SER A 1003 36.97 9.58 -14.07
N SER A 1004 35.76 9.10 -13.80
CA SER A 1004 35.04 9.33 -12.55
C SER A 1004 34.97 8.07 -11.67
N SER A 1005 34.93 8.25 -10.35
CA SER A 1005 34.71 7.17 -9.38
C SER A 1005 33.23 6.84 -9.15
N SER A 1006 32.35 7.40 -9.99
CA SER A 1006 30.89 7.23 -9.95
C SER A 1006 30.40 6.42 -11.15
N PHE A 1007 29.36 5.63 -10.95
CA PHE A 1007 28.67 4.95 -12.05
C PHE A 1007 28.04 5.99 -12.99
N LEU A 1008 28.49 6.01 -14.26
CA LEU A 1008 27.93 6.86 -15.30
C LEU A 1008 27.00 6.06 -16.22
N GLU A 1009 25.72 6.39 -16.18
CA GLU A 1009 24.70 5.94 -17.13
C GLU A 1009 24.70 6.85 -18.37
N LEU A 1010 24.84 6.26 -19.57
CA LEU A 1010 24.69 6.97 -20.85
C LEU A 1010 23.64 6.25 -21.70
N SER A 1011 22.61 6.95 -22.13
CA SER A 1011 21.49 6.41 -22.93
C SER A 1011 21.29 7.23 -24.21
N SER A 1012 21.31 6.57 -25.38
CA SER A 1012 21.08 7.22 -26.69
C SER A 1012 20.44 6.24 -27.70
N ASP A 1013 19.97 6.74 -28.84
CA ASP A 1013 19.29 5.93 -29.88
C ASP A 1013 20.29 5.09 -30.71
N CYS A 1014 20.96 4.17 -30.02
CA CYS A 1014 22.09 3.36 -30.50
C CYS A 1014 21.74 1.91 -30.87
N GLY A 1015 20.46 1.53 -30.81
CA GLY A 1015 19.99 0.19 -31.14
C GLY A 1015 19.54 0.03 -32.59
N GLY A 1016 19.56 -1.21 -33.09
CA GLY A 1016 19.03 -1.60 -34.40
C GLY A 1016 20.06 -1.65 -35.54
N PHE A 1017 19.59 -2.04 -36.73
CA PHE A 1017 20.45 -2.28 -37.90
C PHE A 1017 21.05 -0.99 -38.52
N LEU A 1018 20.41 0.15 -38.27
CA LEU A 1018 20.89 1.49 -38.60
C LEU A 1018 20.63 2.41 -37.40
N PRO A 1019 21.54 2.45 -36.40
CA PRO A 1019 21.37 3.32 -35.24
C PRO A 1019 21.43 4.79 -35.67
N LEU A 1020 20.64 5.65 -35.01
CA LEU A 1020 20.70 7.09 -35.25
C LEU A 1020 21.99 7.68 -34.67
N VAL A 1021 22.38 7.19 -33.49
CA VAL A 1021 23.63 7.54 -32.81
C VAL A 1021 24.49 6.29 -32.64
N ALA A 1022 25.63 6.22 -33.32
CA ALA A 1022 26.64 5.18 -33.03
C ALA A 1022 27.27 5.44 -31.63
N CYS A 1023 27.18 4.48 -30.72
CA CYS A 1023 27.62 4.66 -29.32
C CYS A 1023 28.16 3.38 -28.66
N ASP A 1024 29.45 3.11 -28.80
CA ASP A 1024 30.10 1.93 -28.18
C ASP A 1024 30.25 2.03 -26.65
N CYS A 1025 30.06 3.22 -26.09
CA CYS A 1025 30.23 3.50 -24.65
C CYS A 1025 28.91 3.66 -23.88
N CYS A 1026 27.77 3.56 -24.56
CA CYS A 1026 26.46 3.69 -23.92
C CYS A 1026 26.22 2.57 -22.91
N SER A 1027 25.48 2.88 -21.84
CA SER A 1027 24.99 1.89 -20.86
C SER A 1027 23.63 1.32 -21.27
N THR A 1028 22.87 2.03 -22.11
CA THR A 1028 21.57 1.59 -22.62
C THR A 1028 21.32 2.12 -24.03
N CYS A 1029 20.79 1.26 -24.90
CA CYS A 1029 20.06 1.65 -26.10
C CYS A 1029 18.59 1.27 -25.88
#